data_AF-A0A7X0NTG1-F1
#
_entry.id   AF-A0A7X0NTG1-F1
#
_cell.length_a   1.000
_cell.length_b   1.000
_cell.length_c   1.000
_cell.angle_alpha   90.00
_cell.angle_beta   90.00
_cell.angle_gamma   90.00
#
_symmetry.space_group_name_H-M   'P 1'
#
loop_
_entity.id
_entity.type
_entity.pdbx_description
1 polymer ?
#
loop_
_entity_poly.entity_id
_entity_poly.type
_entity_poly.pdbx_seq_one_letter_code
_entity_poly.pdbx_strand_id
1 'polypeptide(L)'
;MIDVIASEWHKLRSLRSNGYLLATSLLAVLVCAGVAYLMIRGYDGQSPAERLRFTSNGDGLGTGLPVAYFVFGTLGALTITSEYATGMIRTSLVAVPRRQLLLFAKVPGLAAVTLAGGQVLAFAMHLSAQAVLGDRAGHILLDGRTLGTGLSEPGVLTSVIVSGLSMAAAALLGLGVGAAIRSTPGSLVVLVLIFLVVPFAVRVLPSPLRAQAGSYLFESLPQQIAGVGGGTLAPGAAAGLLAAHVAAAMAAGAAGIAAKRRKVKALAVGVVATLATSLAAGLVAGLVAVPSAGDAPALAERPANGLMAPPEASDSPGPVAQSPERGLASGDTPAWRPCADQDAPGDMRCATVQVPLDWKKPEGRKITIPVALLPASGAERRIGTVFSIPGGPGASGIDDLKQYHGRFAQLRDRFDVVSFAPRNTVKPGGALPYDCLATGPWITLPRDRAQYAALERSNREHAQRCRAADPELFDHMDSASVARDIEAVRAALGEERLSFLANSYGGTPAAAYARLFPARVRAMVLDGTAAHVEDTAAGEPRRYAVAERQLERFAAWCRSATACALHGQDVGEVWRALVAAADRSPVPVKNDPSRAAYSGFDLKVAAAPSFTAPGGEPDVPRWVQLADAIEQAVAGDAAGFADYVRQASGSPKVPSLTGQNMTHCLDGKGYGGYEAYRKALRGARELSPNFAGQRSWWPLACAGWPAPVTNPPAPLPATGLPPFLGVGSWTDHTEVETIVRHVPGSATLRYEGHGHTLYVQGLSGCVTAHVNRYLTTLRLPPPGTTCRPAS
;
A
#
# COMPACT_ATOMS: atom_id res chain seq x y z
N MET A 1 -17.30 39.35 38.96
CA MET A 1 -16.72 38.50 37.88
C MET A 1 -15.85 39.33 36.95
N ILE A 2 -16.31 40.51 36.54
CA ILE A 2 -15.54 41.47 35.72
C ILE A 2 -14.18 41.81 36.36
N ASP A 3 -14.12 42.11 37.65
CA ASP A 3 -12.85 42.46 38.32
C ASP A 3 -11.84 41.30 38.34
N VAL A 4 -12.35 40.06 38.45
CA VAL A 4 -11.50 38.86 38.43
C VAL A 4 -10.94 38.65 37.02
N ILE A 5 -11.76 38.82 35.98
CA ILE A 5 -11.32 38.75 34.58
C ILE A 5 -10.28 39.85 34.29
N ALA A 6 -10.51 41.08 34.78
CA ALA A 6 -9.57 42.18 34.64
C ALA A 6 -8.23 41.86 35.34
N SER A 7 -8.25 41.33 36.56
CA SER A 7 -7.05 40.90 37.28
C SER A 7 -6.28 39.81 36.52
N GLU A 8 -6.97 38.80 35.99
CA GLU A 8 -6.34 37.72 35.21
C GLU A 8 -5.76 38.24 33.89
N TRP A 9 -6.45 39.18 33.23
CA TRP A 9 -5.92 39.88 32.06
C TRP A 9 -4.64 40.64 32.36
N HIS A 10 -4.62 41.40 33.46
CA HIS A 10 -3.43 42.13 33.92
C HIS A 10 -2.25 41.20 34.16
N LYS A 11 -2.49 40.02 34.75
CA LYS A 11 -1.46 39.03 34.99
C LYS A 11 -0.94 38.40 33.69
N LEU A 12 -1.84 38.03 32.78
CA LEU A 12 -1.48 37.42 31.50
C LEU A 12 -0.58 38.36 30.68
N ARG A 13 -0.87 39.66 30.66
CA ARG A 13 -0.09 40.66 29.91
C ARG A 13 1.22 41.08 30.59
N SER A 14 1.31 41.03 31.93
CA SER A 14 2.49 41.51 32.66
C SER A 14 3.63 40.50 32.73
N LEU A 15 3.33 39.20 32.58
CA LEU A 15 4.32 38.13 32.65
C LEU A 15 5.10 38.01 31.33
N ARG A 16 6.36 38.45 31.33
CA ARG A 16 7.27 38.35 30.17
C ARG A 16 7.42 36.92 29.64
N SER A 17 7.34 35.92 30.53
CA SER A 17 7.37 34.50 30.17
C SER A 17 6.27 34.10 29.19
N ASN A 18 5.09 34.73 29.24
CA ASN A 18 4.00 34.45 28.30
C ASN A 18 4.35 34.95 26.90
N GLY A 19 4.99 36.11 26.80
CA GLY A 19 5.52 36.65 25.54
C GLY A 19 6.62 35.77 24.96
N TYR A 20 7.57 35.32 25.78
CA TYR A 20 8.61 34.38 25.33
C TYR A 20 8.04 33.05 24.87
N LEU A 21 7.03 32.53 25.58
CA LEU A 21 6.40 31.26 25.22
C LEU A 21 5.65 31.37 23.88
N LEU A 22 4.90 32.45 23.67
CA LEU A 22 4.27 32.75 22.38
C LEU A 22 5.34 32.96 21.29
N ALA A 23 6.46 33.61 21.57
CA ALA A 23 7.56 33.76 20.61
C ALA A 23 8.19 32.40 20.25
N THR A 24 8.34 31.46 21.19
CA THR A 24 8.81 30.09 20.87
C THR A 24 7.86 29.32 19.97
N SER A 25 6.59 29.71 19.84
CA SER A 25 5.69 29.09 18.86
C SER A 25 6.13 29.34 17.41
N LEU A 26 6.97 30.35 17.16
CA LEU A 26 7.61 30.58 15.85
C LEU A 26 8.53 29.42 15.43
N LEU A 27 8.94 28.54 16.35
CA LEU A 27 9.60 27.29 15.99
C LEU A 27 8.71 26.43 15.07
N ALA A 28 7.38 26.48 15.22
CA ALA A 28 6.46 25.77 14.32
C ALA A 28 6.55 26.30 12.88
N VAL A 29 6.75 27.61 12.69
CA VAL A 29 7.00 28.23 11.37
C VAL A 29 8.30 27.70 10.78
N LEU A 30 9.37 27.65 11.59
CA LEU A 30 10.66 27.10 11.14
C LEU A 30 10.57 25.62 10.78
N VAL A 31 9.77 24.83 11.51
CA VAL A 31 9.54 23.41 11.18
C VAL A 31 8.77 23.26 9.86
N CYS A 32 7.70 24.03 9.66
CA CYS A 32 6.95 24.04 8.40
C CYS A 32 7.85 24.42 7.21
N ALA A 33 8.59 25.52 7.34
CA ALA A 33 9.54 25.99 6.33
C ALA A 33 10.67 24.99 6.08
N GLY A 34 11.23 24.39 7.14
CA GLY A 34 12.30 23.40 7.07
C GLY A 34 11.86 22.12 6.38
N VAL A 35 10.67 21.59 6.70
CA VAL A 35 10.13 20.41 6.00
C VAL A 35 9.82 20.76 4.55
N ALA A 36 9.19 21.90 4.27
CA ALA A 36 8.97 22.34 2.89
C ALA A 36 10.31 22.46 2.12
N TYR A 37 11.37 22.96 2.75
CA TYR A 37 12.70 23.04 2.16
C TYR A 37 13.29 21.65 1.86
N LEU A 38 13.22 20.71 2.82
CA LEU A 38 13.65 19.34 2.61
C LEU A 38 12.84 18.65 1.52
N MET A 39 11.53 18.91 1.45
CA MET A 39 10.66 18.42 0.39
C MET A 39 11.07 18.97 -0.96
N ILE A 40 11.42 20.26 -1.09
CA ILE A 40 11.92 20.83 -2.35
C ILE A 40 13.27 20.23 -2.72
N ARG A 41 14.19 20.09 -1.76
CA ARG A 41 15.49 19.46 -2.01
C ARG A 41 15.33 18.04 -2.53
N GLY A 42 14.36 17.32 -1.98
CA GLY A 42 13.91 16.04 -2.51
C GLY A 42 13.32 16.22 -3.91
N TYR A 43 12.25 16.98 -4.07
CA TYR A 43 11.50 17.21 -5.31
C TYR A 43 12.38 17.68 -6.48
N ASP A 44 13.19 18.71 -6.28
CA ASP A 44 14.09 19.26 -7.30
C ASP A 44 15.21 18.26 -7.65
N GLY A 45 15.63 17.41 -6.71
CA GLY A 45 16.60 16.34 -6.92
C GLY A 45 16.06 15.13 -7.69
N GLN A 46 14.75 15.09 -7.97
CA GLN A 46 14.07 13.97 -8.60
C GLN A 46 13.79 14.26 -10.08
N SER A 47 13.65 13.19 -10.88
CA SER A 47 13.28 13.32 -12.28
C SER A 47 11.86 13.90 -12.45
N PRO A 48 11.51 14.51 -13.59
CA PRO A 48 10.17 15.06 -13.82
C PRO A 48 9.01 14.08 -13.56
N ALA A 49 9.21 12.78 -13.80
CA ALA A 49 8.22 11.74 -13.53
C ALA A 49 8.10 11.37 -12.03
N GLU A 50 9.19 11.44 -11.28
CA GLU A 50 9.21 11.22 -9.82
C GLU A 50 8.65 12.43 -9.07
N ARG A 51 8.85 13.64 -9.60
CA ARG A 51 8.21 14.86 -9.10
C ARG A 51 6.70 14.75 -9.08
N LEU A 52 6.09 14.13 -10.09
CA LEU A 52 4.65 13.89 -10.10
C LEU A 52 4.20 12.91 -9.01
N ARG A 53 5.07 12.03 -8.49
CA ARG A 53 4.72 11.05 -7.44
C ARG A 53 5.01 11.54 -6.02
N PHE A 54 5.50 12.77 -5.90
CA PHE A 54 5.81 13.34 -4.59
C PHE A 54 4.54 13.40 -3.74
N THR A 55 4.67 13.17 -2.44
CA THR A 55 3.55 13.35 -1.53
C THR A 55 3.27 14.85 -1.37
N SER A 56 2.03 15.25 -1.58
CA SER A 56 1.61 16.65 -1.37
C SER A 56 1.91 17.08 0.06
N ASN A 57 2.44 18.29 0.23
CA ASN A 57 2.57 18.96 1.53
C ASN A 57 1.20 19.51 2.02
N GLY A 58 0.16 19.43 1.18
CA GLY A 58 -1.18 19.96 1.46
C GLY A 58 -1.14 21.44 1.80
N ASP A 59 -1.82 21.80 2.89
CA ASP A 59 -1.84 23.16 3.44
C ASP A 59 -0.53 23.56 4.15
N GLY A 60 0.43 22.65 4.27
CA GLY A 60 1.74 22.88 4.88
C GLY A 60 1.72 23.04 6.41
N LEU A 61 0.58 22.83 7.08
CA LEU A 61 0.44 23.05 8.52
C LEU A 61 0.82 21.82 9.35
N GLY A 62 0.56 20.62 8.83
CA GLY A 62 0.58 19.36 9.60
C GLY A 62 1.88 19.08 10.35
N THR A 63 3.03 19.55 9.86
CA THR A 63 4.35 19.32 10.47
C THR A 63 4.63 20.24 11.66
N GLY A 64 4.09 21.46 11.65
CA GLY A 64 4.29 22.44 12.73
C GLY A 64 3.18 22.41 13.80
N LEU A 65 2.00 21.85 13.49
CA LEU A 65 0.87 21.79 14.43
C LEU A 65 1.20 21.12 15.78
N PRO A 66 1.92 20.00 15.87
CA PRO A 66 2.25 19.40 17.16
C PRO A 66 3.09 20.33 18.07
N VAL A 67 4.02 21.08 17.47
CA VAL A 67 4.84 22.09 18.18
C VAL A 67 3.97 23.23 18.66
N ALA A 68 3.10 23.76 17.80
CA ALA A 68 2.17 24.83 18.16
C ALA A 68 1.22 24.40 19.29
N TYR A 69 0.59 23.23 19.19
CA TYR A 69 -0.30 22.73 20.24
C TYR A 69 0.41 22.54 21.58
N PHE A 70 1.65 22.05 21.58
CA PHE A 70 2.40 21.90 22.81
C PHE A 70 2.71 23.26 23.47
N VAL A 71 3.12 24.27 22.68
CA VAL A 71 3.42 25.62 23.19
C VAL A 71 2.16 26.30 23.74
N PHE A 72 1.05 26.26 22.99
CA PHE A 72 -0.21 26.87 23.40
C PHE A 72 -0.84 26.14 24.59
N GLY A 73 -0.79 24.80 24.60
CA GLY A 73 -1.19 23.99 25.75
C GLY A 73 -0.34 24.30 27.00
N THR A 74 0.96 24.51 26.83
CA THR A 74 1.85 24.92 27.92
C THR A 74 1.49 26.29 28.46
N LEU A 75 1.18 27.26 27.58
CA LEU A 75 0.72 28.59 28.00
C LEU A 75 -0.54 28.47 28.86
N GLY A 76 -1.51 27.69 28.38
CA GLY A 76 -2.72 27.36 29.11
C GLY A 76 -2.45 26.76 30.47
N ALA A 77 -1.62 25.73 30.56
CA ALA A 77 -1.27 25.09 31.82
C ALA A 77 -0.57 26.06 32.79
N LEU A 78 0.33 26.91 32.30
CA LEU A 78 1.08 27.88 33.12
C LEU A 78 0.21 29.00 33.68
N THR A 79 -0.90 29.37 33.02
CA THR A 79 -1.83 30.38 33.53
C THR A 79 -2.42 30.03 34.91
N ILE A 80 -2.37 28.75 35.30
CA ILE A 80 -2.80 28.29 36.61
C ILE A 80 -1.70 27.59 37.41
N THR A 81 -0.86 26.75 36.78
CA THR A 81 0.17 25.98 37.51
C THR A 81 1.30 26.84 38.07
N SER A 82 1.58 28.02 37.48
CA SER A 82 2.53 28.99 38.03
C SER A 82 2.15 29.49 39.43
N GLU A 83 0.85 29.62 39.72
CA GLU A 83 0.34 30.00 41.04
C GLU A 83 0.50 28.88 42.07
N TYR A 84 0.41 27.62 41.62
CA TYR A 84 0.69 26.47 42.46
C TYR A 84 2.19 26.36 42.78
N ALA A 85 3.05 26.59 41.78
CA ALA A 85 4.50 26.54 41.94
C ALA A 85 5.03 27.63 42.89
N THR A 86 4.46 28.84 42.84
CA THR A 86 4.85 29.97 43.68
C THR A 86 4.10 30.06 45.01
N GLY A 87 3.08 29.23 45.22
CA GLY A 87 2.19 29.29 46.40
C GLY A 87 1.13 30.41 46.36
N MET A 88 1.20 31.30 45.37
CA MET A 88 0.26 32.41 45.14
C MET A 88 -1.19 31.96 44.88
N ILE A 89 -1.41 30.68 44.57
CA ILE A 89 -2.77 30.16 44.42
C ILE A 89 -3.60 30.34 45.70
N ARG A 90 -2.96 30.36 46.88
CA ARG A 90 -3.66 30.58 48.16
C ARG A 90 -4.25 31.97 48.24
N THR A 91 -3.51 32.99 47.81
CA THR A 91 -3.99 34.37 47.81
C THR A 91 -5.10 34.57 46.79
N SER A 92 -4.99 33.98 45.60
CA SER A 92 -6.05 34.01 44.57
C SER A 92 -7.35 33.37 45.08
N LEU A 93 -7.27 32.26 45.81
CA LEU A 93 -8.44 31.56 46.36
C LEU A 93 -9.05 32.23 47.60
N VAL A 94 -8.29 33.07 48.30
CA VAL A 94 -8.83 33.93 49.37
C VAL A 94 -9.60 35.10 48.75
N ALA A 95 -9.05 35.73 47.71
CA ALA A 95 -9.70 36.83 46.99
C ALA A 95 -10.95 36.36 46.21
N VAL A 96 -10.94 35.12 45.70
CA VAL A 96 -12.07 34.51 44.97
C VAL A 96 -12.47 33.18 45.64
N PRO A 97 -13.32 33.21 46.68
CA PRO A 97 -13.69 32.01 47.46
C PRO A 97 -14.36 30.91 46.64
N ARG A 98 -15.07 31.29 45.57
CA ARG A 98 -15.67 30.35 44.60
C ARG A 98 -14.60 29.90 43.61
N ARG A 99 -13.89 28.82 43.96
CA ARG A 99 -12.73 28.30 43.23
C ARG A 99 -12.95 28.08 41.72
N GLN A 100 -14.15 27.65 41.33
CA GLN A 100 -14.49 27.44 39.92
C GLN A 100 -14.59 28.77 39.14
N LEU A 101 -15.04 29.85 39.78
CA LEU A 101 -15.07 31.17 39.14
C LEU A 101 -13.66 31.69 38.83
N LEU A 102 -12.66 31.34 39.63
CA LEU A 102 -11.26 31.67 39.35
C LEU A 102 -10.76 30.97 38.07
N LEU A 103 -11.12 29.70 37.88
CA LEU A 103 -10.77 28.95 36.67
C LEU A 103 -11.44 29.55 35.42
N PHE A 104 -12.76 29.81 35.50
CA PHE A 104 -13.49 30.37 34.36
C PHE A 104 -13.12 31.82 34.05
N ALA A 105 -12.68 32.61 35.05
CA ALA A 105 -12.21 33.97 34.82
C ALA A 105 -10.91 34.05 34.00
N LYS A 106 -10.13 32.97 33.94
CA LYS A 106 -8.91 32.88 33.11
C LYS A 106 -9.22 32.63 31.63
N VAL A 107 -10.41 32.12 31.31
CA VAL A 107 -10.79 31.70 29.95
C VAL A 107 -10.85 32.88 28.97
N PRO A 108 -11.53 34.02 29.24
CA PRO A 108 -11.72 35.06 28.22
C PRO A 108 -10.39 35.66 27.74
N GLY A 109 -9.50 36.02 28.67
CA GLY A 109 -8.20 36.61 28.35
C GLY A 109 -7.27 35.63 27.63
N LEU A 110 -7.20 34.39 28.12
CA LEU A 110 -6.41 33.34 27.49
C LEU A 110 -6.92 33.06 26.08
N ALA A 111 -8.23 32.78 25.93
CA ALA A 111 -8.85 32.46 24.65
C ALA A 111 -8.65 33.58 23.62
N ALA A 112 -8.83 34.85 24.01
CA ALA A 112 -8.62 35.99 23.11
C ALA A 112 -7.17 36.08 22.61
N VAL A 113 -6.19 35.98 23.52
CA VAL A 113 -4.76 36.03 23.17
C VAL A 113 -4.37 34.84 22.30
N THR A 114 -4.81 33.64 22.65
CA THR A 114 -4.44 32.42 21.92
C THR A 114 -5.18 32.26 20.61
N LEU A 115 -6.39 32.83 20.47
CA LEU A 115 -7.08 32.87 19.19
C LEU A 115 -6.36 33.84 18.25
N ALA A 116 -6.07 35.07 18.69
CA ALA A 116 -5.33 36.02 17.88
C ALA A 116 -3.93 35.50 17.50
N GLY A 117 -3.18 35.01 18.50
CA GLY A 117 -1.85 34.44 18.28
C GLY A 117 -1.89 33.17 17.42
N GLY A 118 -2.88 32.30 17.62
CA GLY A 118 -3.06 31.07 16.86
C GLY A 118 -3.40 31.33 15.40
N GLN A 119 -4.26 32.33 15.11
CA GLN A 119 -4.52 32.75 13.74
C GLN A 119 -3.26 33.28 13.08
N VAL A 120 -2.56 34.24 13.71
CA VAL A 120 -1.30 34.79 13.16
C VAL A 120 -0.30 33.67 12.90
N LEU A 121 -0.17 32.71 13.82
CA LEU A 121 0.76 31.60 13.67
C LEU A 121 0.36 30.64 12.56
N ALA A 122 -0.92 30.26 12.45
CA ALA A 122 -1.40 29.37 11.40
C ALA A 122 -1.19 29.97 10.00
N PHE A 123 -1.50 31.26 9.83
CA PHE A 123 -1.20 31.98 8.60
C PHE A 123 0.31 32.07 8.36
N ALA A 124 1.13 32.35 9.38
CA ALA A 124 2.59 32.38 9.23
C ALA A 124 3.17 31.01 8.84
N MET A 125 2.69 29.92 9.44
CA MET A 125 3.09 28.55 9.09
C MET A 125 2.74 28.23 7.64
N HIS A 126 1.49 28.46 7.23
CA HIS A 126 1.05 28.24 5.86
C HIS A 126 1.87 29.08 4.87
N LEU A 127 1.95 30.39 5.08
CA LEU A 127 2.69 31.31 4.20
C LEU A 127 4.17 30.95 4.14
N SER A 128 4.79 30.51 5.24
CA SER A 128 6.19 30.07 5.23
C SER A 128 6.40 28.81 4.38
N ALA A 129 5.49 27.82 4.49
CA ALA A 129 5.56 26.60 3.69
C ALA A 129 5.35 26.93 2.20
N GLN A 130 4.36 27.77 1.88
CA GLN A 130 4.10 28.17 0.49
C GLN A 130 5.21 29.06 -0.08
N ALA A 131 5.78 29.97 0.71
CA ALA A 131 6.90 30.81 0.28
C ALA A 131 8.16 29.99 -0.01
N VAL A 132 8.41 28.96 0.78
CA VAL A 132 9.51 28.02 0.52
C VAL A 132 9.24 27.22 -0.75
N LEU A 133 8.03 26.66 -0.91
CA LEU A 133 7.61 25.93 -2.11
C LEU A 133 7.66 26.78 -3.40
N GLY A 134 7.35 28.07 -3.29
CA GLY A 134 7.33 29.01 -4.41
C GLY A 134 6.45 28.49 -5.56
N ASP A 135 6.94 28.64 -6.79
CA ASP A 135 6.22 28.18 -7.99
C ASP A 135 5.97 26.66 -8.00
N ARG A 136 6.77 25.87 -7.25
CA ARG A 136 6.56 24.41 -7.18
C ARG A 136 5.27 24.06 -6.47
N ALA A 137 4.74 24.93 -5.60
CA ALA A 137 3.50 24.67 -4.87
C ALA A 137 2.37 24.28 -5.83
N GLY A 138 2.21 24.99 -6.95
CA GLY A 138 1.17 24.74 -7.95
C GLY A 138 1.40 23.54 -8.87
N HIS A 139 2.50 22.79 -8.72
CA HIS A 139 2.73 21.61 -9.54
C HIS A 139 1.74 20.51 -9.17
N ILE A 140 0.95 20.11 -10.16
CA ILE A 140 -0.02 19.03 -10.03
C ILE A 140 0.72 17.70 -10.02
N LEU A 141 0.54 16.96 -8.94
CA LEU A 141 1.04 15.62 -8.72
C LEU A 141 0.11 14.60 -9.39
N LEU A 142 0.54 13.34 -9.46
CA LEU A 142 -0.13 12.23 -10.12
C LEU A 142 -1.47 11.89 -9.45
N ASP A 143 -1.64 12.23 -8.17
CA ASP A 143 -2.89 12.11 -7.41
C ASP A 143 -3.87 13.27 -7.64
N GLY A 144 -3.53 14.20 -8.55
CA GLY A 144 -4.32 15.38 -8.88
C GLY A 144 -4.21 16.53 -7.86
N ARG A 145 -3.43 16.36 -6.78
CA ARG A 145 -3.20 17.40 -5.79
C ARG A 145 -2.00 18.24 -6.19
N THR A 146 -1.97 19.49 -5.74
CA THR A 146 -0.78 20.33 -5.90
C THR A 146 0.27 19.98 -4.84
N LEU A 147 1.56 20.18 -5.13
CA LEU A 147 2.64 19.95 -4.16
C LEU A 147 2.44 20.78 -2.87
N GLY A 148 1.89 21.99 -3.00
CA GLY A 148 1.34 22.80 -1.92
C GLY A 148 0.03 23.46 -2.36
N THR A 149 -0.98 23.42 -1.50
CA THR A 149 -2.31 23.98 -1.84
C THR A 149 -2.41 25.42 -1.35
N GLY A 150 -2.67 26.36 -2.25
CA GLY A 150 -2.82 27.79 -1.91
C GLY A 150 -4.13 28.10 -1.17
N LEU A 151 -4.22 29.29 -0.57
CA LEU A 151 -5.42 29.75 0.16
C LEU A 151 -6.68 29.85 -0.72
N SER A 152 -6.53 30.01 -2.03
CA SER A 152 -7.63 30.08 -2.99
C SER A 152 -8.28 28.72 -3.27
N GLU A 153 -7.62 27.62 -2.90
CA GLU A 153 -8.14 26.28 -3.10
C GLU A 153 -9.32 25.97 -2.14
N PRO A 154 -10.35 25.25 -2.60
CA PRO A 154 -11.51 24.93 -1.77
C PRO A 154 -11.12 24.26 -0.44
N GLY A 155 -11.58 24.83 0.67
CA GLY A 155 -11.38 24.29 2.02
C GLY A 155 -10.02 24.61 2.68
N VAL A 156 -9.01 25.10 1.95
CA VAL A 156 -7.69 25.40 2.52
C VAL A 156 -7.72 26.60 3.46
N LEU A 157 -8.36 27.70 3.06
CA LEU A 157 -8.56 28.85 3.94
C LEU A 157 -9.29 28.45 5.23
N THR A 158 -10.31 27.61 5.12
CA THR A 158 -11.02 27.05 6.27
C THR A 158 -10.09 26.21 7.14
N SER A 159 -9.22 25.39 6.55
CA SER A 159 -8.22 24.60 7.28
C SER A 159 -7.26 25.48 8.09
N VAL A 160 -6.77 26.57 7.49
CA VAL A 160 -5.88 27.52 8.17
C VAL A 160 -6.59 28.21 9.33
N ILE A 161 -7.83 28.69 9.11
CA ILE A 161 -8.62 29.35 10.16
C ILE A 161 -8.94 28.38 11.30
N VAL A 162 -9.37 27.16 10.98
CA VAL A 162 -9.71 26.15 11.99
C VAL A 162 -8.46 25.68 12.73
N SER A 163 -7.32 25.57 12.07
CA SER A 163 -6.04 25.27 12.70
C SER A 163 -5.59 26.37 13.67
N GLY A 164 -5.83 27.64 13.34
CA GLY A 164 -5.62 28.73 14.30
C GLY A 164 -6.57 28.66 15.50
N LEU A 165 -7.83 28.28 15.27
CA LEU A 165 -8.82 28.08 16.34
C LEU A 165 -8.47 26.89 17.25
N SER A 166 -7.97 25.80 16.69
CA SER A 166 -7.59 24.62 17.47
C SER A 166 -6.38 24.89 18.38
N MET A 167 -5.53 25.87 18.08
CA MET A 167 -4.48 26.31 19.02
C MET A 167 -5.06 27.00 20.27
N ALA A 168 -6.13 27.78 20.12
CA ALA A 168 -6.87 28.30 21.28
C ALA A 168 -7.55 27.16 22.06
N ALA A 169 -8.10 26.15 21.36
CA ALA A 169 -8.62 24.95 22.00
C ALA A 169 -7.53 24.18 22.77
N ALA A 170 -6.31 24.08 22.22
CA ALA A 170 -5.17 23.44 22.89
C ALA A 170 -4.77 24.20 24.16
N ALA A 171 -4.81 25.54 24.15
CA ALA A 171 -4.57 26.35 25.34
C ALA A 171 -5.63 26.15 26.43
N LEU A 172 -6.91 26.08 26.06
CA LEU A 172 -7.98 25.80 27.02
C LEU A 172 -7.90 24.37 27.58
N LEU A 173 -7.55 23.40 26.74
CA LEU A 173 -7.23 22.04 27.17
C LEU A 173 -6.08 22.06 28.19
N GLY A 174 -5.00 22.78 27.89
CA GLY A 174 -3.87 22.99 28.79
C GLY A 174 -4.24 23.62 30.14
N LEU A 175 -5.11 24.63 30.14
CA LEU A 175 -5.65 25.25 31.36
C LEU A 175 -6.42 24.23 32.21
N GLY A 176 -7.30 23.43 31.58
CA GLY A 176 -8.05 22.37 32.25
C GLY A 176 -7.15 21.29 32.87
N VAL A 177 -6.19 20.80 32.08
CA VAL A 177 -5.17 19.82 32.53
C VAL A 177 -4.34 20.39 33.68
N GLY A 178 -3.89 21.65 33.57
CA GLY A 178 -3.14 22.34 34.61
C GLY A 178 -3.91 22.50 35.92
N ALA A 179 -5.20 22.82 35.84
CA ALA A 179 -6.08 22.94 37.00
C ALA A 179 -6.35 21.60 37.68
N ALA A 180 -6.45 20.52 36.89
CA ALA A 180 -6.66 19.17 37.39
C ALA A 180 -5.41 18.61 38.09
N ILE A 181 -4.23 18.78 37.46
CA ILE A 181 -2.97 18.19 37.91
C ILE A 181 -2.29 19.03 38.98
N ARG A 182 -2.44 20.37 38.93
CA ARG A 182 -1.87 21.32 39.90
C ARG A 182 -0.34 21.27 40.01
N SER A 183 0.33 20.79 38.97
CA SER A 183 1.79 20.65 38.91
C SER A 183 2.26 20.96 37.50
N THR A 184 3.22 21.87 37.35
CA THR A 184 3.77 22.24 36.05
C THR A 184 4.41 21.05 35.34
N PRO A 185 5.38 20.30 35.95
CA PRO A 185 5.96 19.14 35.27
C PRO A 185 4.93 18.07 34.90
N GLY A 186 3.98 17.78 35.80
CA GLY A 186 2.93 16.79 35.54
C GLY A 186 2.02 17.18 34.39
N SER A 187 1.71 18.48 34.26
CA SER A 187 0.88 19.00 33.16
C SER A 187 1.60 18.91 31.82
N LEU A 188 2.90 19.25 31.79
CA LEU A 188 3.72 19.13 30.58
C LEU A 188 3.81 17.69 30.09
N VAL A 189 4.02 16.72 30.98
CA VAL A 189 4.05 15.29 30.62
C VAL A 189 2.74 14.86 29.97
N VAL A 190 1.59 15.26 30.51
CA VAL A 190 0.28 14.92 29.94
C VAL A 190 0.08 15.58 28.58
N LEU A 191 0.50 16.83 28.39
CA LEU A 191 0.42 17.50 27.09
C LEU A 191 1.33 16.86 26.04
N VAL A 192 2.54 16.42 26.42
CA VAL A 192 3.43 15.62 25.54
C VAL A 192 2.76 14.31 25.13
N LEU A 193 2.10 13.63 26.07
CA LEU A 193 1.38 12.39 25.75
C LEU A 193 0.26 12.63 24.74
N ILE A 194 -0.56 13.67 24.96
CA ILE A 194 -1.72 13.99 24.11
C ILE A 194 -1.30 14.45 22.71
N PHE A 195 -0.34 15.37 22.61
CA PHE A 195 0.00 16.02 21.33
C PHE A 195 1.16 15.37 20.57
N LEU A 196 1.98 14.52 21.21
CA LEU A 196 3.18 13.94 20.57
C LEU A 196 3.18 12.41 20.62
N VAL A 197 3.05 11.82 21.81
CA VAL A 197 3.25 10.36 21.96
C VAL A 197 2.07 9.55 21.42
N VAL A 198 0.83 9.91 21.77
CA VAL A 198 -0.36 9.19 21.31
C VAL A 198 -0.51 9.27 19.79
N PRO A 199 -0.38 10.45 19.14
CA PRO A 199 -0.41 10.52 17.68
C PRO A 199 0.68 9.68 17.01
N PHE A 200 1.90 9.70 17.54
CA PHE A 200 2.97 8.87 17.02
C PHE A 200 2.68 7.37 17.19
N ALA A 201 2.21 6.93 18.35
CA ALA A 201 1.85 5.54 18.62
C ALA A 201 0.74 5.05 17.68
N VAL A 202 -0.27 5.88 17.41
CA VAL A 202 -1.34 5.55 16.46
C VAL A 202 -0.81 5.30 15.05
N ARG A 203 0.26 5.98 14.61
CA ARG A 203 0.88 5.76 13.29
C ARG A 203 1.47 4.36 13.12
N VAL A 204 1.80 3.68 14.22
CA VAL A 204 2.37 2.31 14.23
C VAL A 204 1.26 1.24 14.23
N LEU A 205 0.01 1.62 14.50
CA LEU A 205 -1.11 0.68 14.48
C LEU A 205 -1.37 0.13 13.05
N PRO A 206 -1.83 -1.12 12.93
CA PRO A 206 -2.30 -1.65 11.65
C PRO A 206 -3.57 -0.93 11.18
N SER A 207 -3.83 -0.91 9.88
CA SER A 207 -5.15 -0.56 9.35
C SER A 207 -6.17 -1.67 9.70
N PRO A 208 -7.47 -1.37 9.93
CA PRO A 208 -8.12 -0.05 9.87
C PRO A 208 -7.99 0.76 11.16
N LEU A 209 -7.49 0.19 12.26
CA LEU A 209 -7.39 0.83 13.58
C LEU A 209 -6.62 2.15 13.53
N ARG A 210 -5.55 2.22 12.73
CA ARG A 210 -4.80 3.47 12.52
C ARG A 210 -5.65 4.58 11.91
N ALA A 211 -6.50 4.29 10.93
CA ALA A 211 -7.33 5.30 10.27
C ALA A 211 -8.46 5.77 11.20
N GLN A 212 -9.08 4.82 11.90
CA GLN A 212 -10.15 5.12 12.86
C GLN A 212 -9.62 5.88 14.07
N ALA A 213 -8.61 5.34 14.77
CA ALA A 213 -7.99 6.01 15.92
C ALA A 213 -7.37 7.35 15.51
N GLY A 214 -6.73 7.41 14.33
CA GLY A 214 -6.16 8.63 13.78
C GLY A 214 -7.20 9.72 13.53
N SER A 215 -8.43 9.36 13.12
CA SER A 215 -9.53 10.31 12.88
C SER A 215 -10.04 10.97 14.17
N TYR A 216 -9.83 10.35 15.33
CA TYR A 216 -10.28 10.89 16.62
C TYR A 216 -9.21 11.70 17.37
N LEU A 217 -7.98 11.76 16.84
CA LEU A 217 -6.88 12.51 17.45
C LEU A 217 -7.10 14.02 17.35
N PHE A 218 -6.74 14.76 18.39
CA PHE A 218 -6.84 16.22 18.42
C PHE A 218 -6.18 16.89 17.20
N GLU A 219 -5.04 16.37 16.74
CA GLU A 219 -4.28 16.95 15.62
C GLU A 219 -4.96 16.82 14.25
N SER A 220 -5.84 15.83 14.07
CA SER A 220 -6.49 15.55 12.78
C SER A 220 -7.88 16.20 12.64
N LEU A 221 -8.46 16.73 13.72
CA LEU A 221 -9.78 17.36 13.69
C LEU A 221 -9.86 18.62 12.83
N PRO A 222 -8.86 19.55 12.81
CA PRO A 222 -8.97 20.77 12.01
C PRO A 222 -9.18 20.53 10.52
N GLN A 223 -8.44 19.55 9.99
CA GLN A 223 -8.54 19.13 8.59
C GLN A 223 -9.93 18.53 8.29
N GLN A 224 -10.44 17.65 9.16
CA GLN A 224 -11.78 17.08 9.02
C GLN A 224 -12.90 18.13 9.12
N ILE A 225 -12.77 19.13 10.00
CA ILE A 225 -13.72 20.26 10.10
C ILE A 225 -13.72 21.09 8.82
N ALA A 226 -12.53 21.31 8.24
CA ALA A 226 -12.39 22.07 7.00
C ALA A 226 -12.81 21.28 5.74
N GLY A 227 -13.15 19.99 5.89
CA GLY A 227 -13.52 19.12 4.77
C GLY A 227 -12.34 18.79 3.86
N VAL A 228 -11.11 18.94 4.34
CA VAL A 228 -9.88 18.67 3.59
C VAL A 228 -9.08 17.58 4.32
N GLY A 229 -8.68 16.51 3.64
CA GLY A 229 -7.91 15.39 4.24
C GLY A 229 -8.69 14.06 4.32
N GLY A 230 -8.06 13.03 4.90
CA GLY A 230 -8.52 11.62 4.83
C GLY A 230 -9.13 11.05 6.13
N GLY A 231 -9.91 11.83 6.87
CA GLY A 231 -10.54 11.40 8.12
C GLY A 231 -11.96 10.82 7.94
N THR A 232 -12.42 10.08 8.94
CA THR A 232 -13.73 9.38 8.91
C THR A 232 -14.89 10.19 9.51
N LEU A 233 -14.62 11.35 10.13
CA LEU A 233 -15.66 12.18 10.73
C LEU A 233 -16.21 13.21 9.75
N ALA A 234 -17.53 13.37 9.74
CA ALA A 234 -18.19 14.52 9.11
C ALA A 234 -17.73 15.84 9.78
N PRO A 235 -17.65 16.97 9.05
CA PRO A 235 -17.15 18.24 9.58
C PRO A 235 -17.78 18.69 10.91
N GLY A 236 -19.10 18.54 11.04
CA GLY A 236 -19.82 18.87 12.28
C GLY A 236 -19.46 17.95 13.45
N ALA A 237 -19.24 16.65 13.19
CA ALA A 237 -18.82 15.69 14.20
C ALA A 237 -17.38 15.95 14.67
N ALA A 238 -16.48 16.30 13.74
CA ALA A 238 -15.11 16.70 14.07
C ALA A 238 -15.06 17.98 14.92
N ALA A 239 -15.91 18.97 14.61
CA ALA A 239 -16.05 20.19 15.40
C ALA A 239 -16.59 19.89 16.81
N GLY A 240 -17.61 19.03 16.90
CA GLY A 240 -18.15 18.56 18.18
C GLY A 240 -17.11 17.83 19.02
N LEU A 241 -16.29 16.97 18.41
CA LEU A 241 -15.22 16.25 19.11
C LEU A 241 -14.11 17.19 19.58
N LEU A 242 -13.73 18.21 18.80
CA LEU A 242 -12.75 19.21 19.24
C LEU A 242 -13.26 19.98 20.46
N ALA A 243 -14.52 20.39 20.45
CA ALA A 243 -15.16 21.03 21.60
C ALA A 243 -15.24 20.08 22.81
N ALA A 244 -15.53 18.79 22.59
CA ALA A 244 -15.59 17.78 23.64
C ALA A 244 -14.25 17.60 24.37
N HIS A 245 -13.12 17.60 23.65
CA HIS A 245 -11.78 17.54 24.26
C HIS A 245 -11.55 18.72 25.24
N VAL A 246 -11.92 19.94 24.84
CA VAL A 246 -11.80 21.13 25.68
C VAL A 246 -12.75 21.05 26.88
N ALA A 247 -14.02 20.69 26.65
CA ALA A 247 -15.03 20.58 27.69
C ALA A 247 -14.64 19.54 28.75
N ALA A 248 -14.13 18.37 28.34
CA ALA A 248 -13.66 17.33 29.23
C ALA A 248 -12.49 17.80 30.11
N ALA A 249 -11.50 18.45 29.51
CA ALA A 249 -10.36 19.00 30.24
C ALA A 249 -10.78 20.09 31.23
N MET A 250 -11.67 21.01 30.83
CA MET A 250 -12.18 22.08 31.69
C MET A 250 -13.06 21.54 32.83
N ALA A 251 -13.88 20.53 32.58
CA ALA A 251 -14.66 19.85 33.61
C ALA A 251 -13.75 19.15 34.64
N ALA A 252 -12.73 18.43 34.17
CA ALA A 252 -11.72 17.82 35.02
C ALA A 252 -10.98 18.88 35.86
N GLY A 253 -10.64 20.03 35.25
CA GLY A 253 -10.04 21.17 35.94
C GLY A 253 -10.95 21.80 36.99
N ALA A 254 -12.24 21.96 36.70
CA ALA A 254 -13.23 22.51 37.64
C ALA A 254 -13.49 21.59 38.83
N ALA A 255 -13.57 20.28 38.59
CA ALA A 255 -13.63 19.27 39.65
C ALA A 255 -12.32 19.25 40.46
N GLY A 256 -11.20 19.32 39.74
CA GLY A 256 -9.86 19.44 40.28
C GLY A 256 -9.77 20.59 41.27
N ILE A 257 -10.02 21.84 40.86
CA ILE A 257 -9.85 23.03 41.72
C ILE A 257 -10.83 23.06 42.91
N ALA A 258 -12.03 22.47 42.77
CA ALA A 258 -13.03 22.41 43.82
C ALA A 258 -12.65 21.45 44.97
N ALA A 259 -11.88 20.38 44.70
CA ALA A 259 -11.52 19.38 45.70
C ALA A 259 -10.62 19.96 46.83
N LYS A 260 -11.16 20.06 48.05
CA LYS A 260 -10.48 20.70 49.21
C LYS A 260 -9.36 19.88 49.84
N ARG A 261 -9.38 18.54 49.80
CA ARG A 261 -8.34 17.66 50.36
C ARG A 261 -8.42 16.26 49.75
N ARG A 262 -7.52 15.89 48.83
CA ARG A 262 -7.08 14.50 48.55
C ARG A 262 -6.01 14.52 47.45
N LYS A 263 -4.96 13.71 47.62
CA LYS A 263 -4.07 13.27 46.54
C LYS A 263 -4.91 12.42 45.58
N VAL A 264 -5.73 13.05 44.73
CA VAL A 264 -6.33 12.33 43.61
C VAL A 264 -5.15 11.82 42.78
N LYS A 265 -5.13 10.53 42.43
CA LYS A 265 -4.18 9.97 41.46
C LYS A 265 -4.48 10.61 40.08
N ALA A 266 -4.16 11.90 39.94
CA ALA A 266 -4.63 12.79 38.89
C ALA A 266 -4.06 12.43 37.51
N LEU A 267 -2.95 11.68 37.48
CA LEU A 267 -2.39 11.11 36.26
C LEU A 267 -3.36 10.13 35.57
N ALA A 268 -4.15 9.36 36.34
CA ALA A 268 -5.05 8.36 35.78
C ALA A 268 -6.34 8.99 35.24
N VAL A 269 -6.88 10.02 35.90
CA VAL A 269 -8.19 10.59 35.54
C VAL A 269 -8.12 11.50 34.29
N GLY A 270 -7.04 12.27 34.11
CA GLY A 270 -6.90 13.15 32.94
C GLY A 270 -6.59 12.40 31.64
N VAL A 271 -5.76 11.35 31.73
CA VAL A 271 -5.42 10.49 30.58
C VAL A 271 -6.61 9.60 30.21
N VAL A 272 -7.29 8.99 31.19
CA VAL A 272 -8.46 8.13 30.95
C VAL A 272 -9.67 8.93 30.47
N ALA A 273 -9.95 10.14 30.99
CA ALA A 273 -11.09 10.93 30.53
C ALA A 273 -10.93 11.45 29.09
N THR A 274 -9.70 11.83 28.69
CA THR A 274 -9.43 12.32 27.32
C THR A 274 -9.37 11.17 26.31
N LEU A 275 -8.78 10.02 26.68
CA LEU A 275 -8.84 8.79 25.86
C LEU A 275 -10.26 8.21 25.78
N ALA A 276 -11.06 8.28 26.85
CA ALA A 276 -12.44 7.81 26.86
C ALA A 276 -13.37 8.66 25.97
N THR A 277 -13.14 9.96 25.82
CA THR A 277 -13.88 10.79 24.85
C THR A 277 -13.60 10.42 23.40
N SER A 278 -12.37 9.98 23.07
CA SER A 278 -12.05 9.46 21.73
C SER A 278 -12.69 8.08 21.45
N LEU A 279 -12.97 7.28 22.50
CA LEU A 279 -13.62 5.97 22.41
C LEU A 279 -15.16 6.03 22.41
N ALA A 280 -15.78 7.01 23.10
CA ALA A 280 -17.24 7.09 23.24
C ALA A 280 -17.96 7.75 22.03
N ALA A 281 -17.27 8.59 21.24
CA ALA A 281 -17.86 9.28 20.09
C ALA A 281 -18.21 8.34 18.91
N GLY A 282 -17.59 7.16 18.85
CA GLY A 282 -17.88 6.14 17.82
C GLY A 282 -19.25 5.47 17.99
N LEU A 283 -19.88 5.52 19.17
CA LEU A 283 -21.13 4.79 19.43
C LEU A 283 -22.41 5.55 19.03
N VAL A 284 -22.37 6.87 18.84
CA VAL A 284 -23.59 7.70 18.73
C VAL A 284 -23.91 8.12 17.27
N ALA A 285 -22.93 8.10 16.37
CA ALA A 285 -23.12 8.57 14.99
C ALA A 285 -23.83 7.58 14.05
N GLY A 286 -24.06 6.33 14.47
CA GLY A 286 -24.68 5.29 13.64
C GLY A 286 -26.22 5.28 13.57
N LEU A 287 -26.90 6.22 14.23
CA LEU A 287 -28.35 6.09 14.51
C LEU A 287 -29.30 6.98 13.71
N VAL A 288 -28.84 7.86 12.80
CA VAL A 288 -29.78 8.74 12.06
C VAL A 288 -29.39 8.92 10.59
N ALA A 289 -29.95 8.08 9.72
CA ALA A 289 -30.14 8.41 8.30
C ALA A 289 -31.42 7.73 7.80
N VAL A 290 -32.41 8.54 7.37
CA VAL A 290 -33.68 8.12 6.74
C VAL A 290 -33.61 8.46 5.24
N PRO A 291 -34.09 7.58 4.33
CA PRO A 291 -33.98 7.77 2.88
C PRO A 291 -35.25 8.41 2.27
N SER A 292 -35.12 9.02 1.10
CA SER A 292 -36.25 9.39 0.24
C SER A 292 -35.98 9.00 -1.23
N ALA A 293 -36.93 8.23 -1.77
CA ALA A 293 -36.99 7.65 -3.11
C ALA A 293 -37.47 8.62 -4.19
N GLY A 294 -37.31 8.23 -5.46
CA GLY A 294 -37.91 8.89 -6.63
C GLY A 294 -37.53 8.25 -7.98
N ASP A 295 -38.35 7.28 -8.40
CA ASP A 295 -38.58 6.70 -9.74
C ASP A 295 -38.73 7.75 -10.87
N ALA A 296 -38.65 7.56 -12.20
CA ALA A 296 -38.43 6.49 -13.20
C ALA A 296 -38.35 7.22 -14.60
N PRO A 297 -38.75 6.67 -15.78
CA PRO A 297 -38.06 5.69 -16.63
C PRO A 297 -37.83 6.09 -18.12
N ALA A 298 -36.94 5.31 -18.76
CA ALA A 298 -36.88 4.72 -20.11
C ALA A 298 -37.65 5.27 -21.35
N LEU A 299 -36.96 5.28 -22.51
CA LEU A 299 -37.41 4.88 -23.87
C LEU A 299 -36.15 4.40 -24.66
N ALA A 300 -35.96 3.14 -25.09
CA ALA A 300 -36.49 2.41 -26.27
C ALA A 300 -36.21 3.16 -27.60
N GLU A 301 -35.65 2.65 -28.72
CA GLU A 301 -35.68 1.38 -29.50
C GLU A 301 -34.41 1.33 -30.42
N ARG A 302 -33.71 0.21 -30.75
CA ARG A 302 -33.94 -0.92 -31.71
C ARG A 302 -33.91 -0.54 -33.23
N PRO A 303 -33.68 -1.47 -34.20
CA PRO A 303 -32.45 -2.19 -34.62
C PRO A 303 -32.25 -2.24 -36.18
N ALA A 304 -31.20 -2.90 -36.71
CA ALA A 304 -31.15 -3.64 -38.01
C ALA A 304 -29.70 -4.05 -38.35
N ASN A 305 -29.31 -5.34 -38.37
CA ASN A 305 -29.47 -6.41 -39.37
C ASN A 305 -28.53 -6.34 -40.61
N GLY A 306 -27.83 -7.45 -40.88
CA GLY A 306 -27.08 -7.75 -42.10
C GLY A 306 -25.78 -8.53 -41.84
N LEU A 307 -25.83 -9.84 -41.50
CA LEU A 307 -25.67 -10.99 -42.41
C LEU A 307 -24.42 -10.97 -43.32
N MET A 308 -23.39 -11.76 -42.97
CA MET A 308 -22.81 -12.82 -43.82
C MET A 308 -21.68 -13.57 -43.09
N ALA A 309 -21.68 -14.89 -43.23
CA ALA A 309 -20.72 -15.86 -42.69
C ALA A 309 -19.92 -16.51 -43.87
N PRO A 310 -19.03 -17.50 -43.65
CA PRO A 310 -17.56 -17.37 -43.71
C PRO A 310 -16.92 -18.28 -44.80
N PRO A 311 -15.58 -18.43 -44.81
CA PRO A 311 -14.98 -19.75 -44.51
C PRO A 311 -13.78 -19.64 -43.54
N GLU A 312 -13.59 -20.56 -42.58
CA GLU A 312 -12.73 -21.78 -42.64
C GLU A 312 -11.31 -21.54 -43.21
N ALA A 313 -10.21 -22.16 -42.76
CA ALA A 313 -9.74 -22.87 -41.57
C ALA A 313 -8.28 -23.24 -41.93
N SER A 314 -7.32 -23.18 -40.99
CA SER A 314 -6.18 -24.13 -40.91
C SER A 314 -5.18 -23.72 -39.83
N ASP A 315 -5.23 -24.45 -38.72
CA ASP A 315 -4.13 -24.68 -37.78
C ASP A 315 -3.10 -25.63 -38.40
N SER A 316 -1.81 -25.41 -38.15
CA SER A 316 -0.92 -26.39 -37.50
C SER A 316 0.49 -25.82 -37.24
N PRO A 317 1.14 -26.15 -36.10
CA PRO A 317 2.42 -25.60 -35.68
C PRO A 317 3.62 -26.53 -35.99
N GLY A 318 4.78 -25.93 -36.30
CA GLY A 318 6.07 -26.61 -36.51
C GLY A 318 7.12 -26.23 -35.45
N PRO A 319 8.24 -26.98 -35.32
CA PRO A 319 8.76 -27.44 -34.03
C PRO A 319 9.99 -26.69 -33.48
N VAL A 320 10.20 -26.95 -32.19
CA VAL A 320 11.34 -26.64 -31.32
C VAL A 320 12.69 -26.96 -31.95
N ALA A 321 13.61 -26.00 -31.97
CA ALA A 321 15.01 -26.18 -32.36
C ALA A 321 15.98 -25.71 -31.25
N GLN A 322 16.52 -26.72 -30.56
CA GLN A 322 17.90 -26.95 -30.09
C GLN A 322 18.77 -25.77 -29.58
N SER A 323 19.24 -25.97 -28.33
CA SER A 323 20.29 -25.21 -27.64
C SER A 323 21.66 -25.27 -28.30
N PRO A 324 22.43 -24.17 -28.25
CA PRO A 324 23.89 -24.23 -28.19
C PRO A 324 24.38 -23.81 -26.80
N GLU A 325 24.81 -24.80 -26.02
CA GLU A 325 25.81 -24.60 -24.96
C GLU A 325 27.15 -24.27 -25.63
N ARG A 326 27.54 -23.00 -25.65
CA ARG A 326 28.93 -22.51 -25.61
C ARG A 326 28.96 -20.99 -25.81
N GLY A 327 29.33 -20.28 -24.75
CA GLY A 327 29.55 -18.83 -24.77
C GLY A 327 29.06 -18.12 -23.50
N LEU A 328 29.52 -18.53 -22.31
CA LEU A 328 29.35 -17.72 -21.10
C LEU A 328 30.68 -16.99 -20.84
N ALA A 329 30.69 -15.70 -21.15
CA ALA A 329 31.83 -14.81 -20.91
C ALA A 329 32.08 -14.57 -19.41
N SER A 330 33.37 -14.58 -19.05
CA SER A 330 34.07 -14.14 -17.82
C SER A 330 33.67 -14.76 -16.47
N GLY A 331 34.49 -15.73 -16.03
CA GLY A 331 34.56 -16.27 -14.67
C GLY A 331 35.27 -15.35 -13.67
N ASP A 332 34.90 -14.07 -13.64
CA ASP A 332 35.38 -13.14 -12.61
C ASP A 332 34.44 -13.20 -11.40
N THR A 333 35.01 -13.49 -10.23
CA THR A 333 34.26 -13.50 -8.96
C THR A 333 33.68 -12.10 -8.69
N PRO A 334 32.40 -11.97 -8.29
CA PRO A 334 31.80 -10.67 -8.02
C PRO A 334 32.59 -9.92 -6.95
N ALA A 335 32.91 -8.65 -7.23
CA ALA A 335 33.57 -7.77 -6.28
C ALA A 335 32.57 -7.31 -5.19
N TRP A 336 32.42 -8.14 -4.16
CA TRP A 336 31.53 -7.88 -3.04
C TRP A 336 31.99 -6.70 -2.19
N ARG A 337 31.06 -5.78 -1.92
CA ARG A 337 31.26 -4.62 -1.05
C ARG A 337 30.05 -4.44 -0.13
N PRO A 338 30.17 -3.69 0.98
CA PRO A 338 29.00 -3.21 1.69
C PRO A 338 28.02 -2.53 0.71
N CYS A 339 26.72 -2.77 0.89
CA CYS A 339 25.70 -2.10 0.10
C CYS A 339 25.74 -0.59 0.41
N ALA A 340 25.65 0.26 -0.62
CA ALA A 340 25.69 1.72 -0.45
C ALA A 340 24.41 2.30 0.18
N ASP A 341 23.33 1.52 0.15
CA ASP A 341 22.03 1.87 0.71
C ASP A 341 22.06 1.75 2.24
N GLN A 342 21.66 2.80 2.95
CA GLN A 342 21.68 2.84 4.42
C GLN A 342 20.60 1.96 5.06
N ASP A 343 19.55 1.59 4.31
CA ASP A 343 18.48 0.72 4.79
C ASP A 343 18.81 -0.78 4.64
N ALA A 344 19.96 -1.12 4.03
CA ALA A 344 20.41 -2.49 3.92
C ALA A 344 20.94 -3.04 5.27
N PRO A 345 20.67 -4.31 5.62
CA PRO A 345 21.28 -4.96 6.78
C PRO A 345 22.82 -4.87 6.73
N GLY A 346 23.47 -4.63 7.87
CA GLY A 346 24.91 -4.32 7.92
C GLY A 346 25.85 -5.44 7.42
N ASP A 347 25.37 -6.69 7.44
CA ASP A 347 26.08 -7.86 6.93
C ASP A 347 25.79 -8.15 5.45
N MET A 348 24.80 -7.49 4.85
CA MET A 348 24.48 -7.61 3.43
C MET A 348 25.64 -7.08 2.57
N ARG A 349 25.91 -7.78 1.47
CA ARG A 349 26.93 -7.41 0.49
C ARG A 349 26.30 -7.25 -0.88
N CYS A 350 26.77 -6.27 -1.63
CA CYS A 350 26.29 -5.96 -2.97
C CYS A 350 27.45 -6.04 -3.96
N ALA A 351 27.17 -6.52 -5.16
CA ALA A 351 28.10 -6.58 -6.27
C ALA A 351 27.34 -6.42 -7.60
N THR A 352 28.06 -6.56 -8.70
CA THR A 352 27.51 -6.49 -10.05
C THR A 352 28.12 -7.57 -10.92
N VAL A 353 27.32 -8.17 -11.81
CA VAL A 353 27.77 -9.16 -12.81
C VAL A 353 27.47 -8.61 -14.21
N GLN A 354 28.46 -8.67 -15.11
CA GLN A 354 28.27 -8.26 -16.50
C GLN A 354 27.76 -9.45 -17.32
N VAL A 355 26.70 -9.24 -18.10
CA VAL A 355 26.11 -10.26 -18.98
C VAL A 355 25.88 -9.69 -20.38
N PRO A 356 25.85 -10.53 -21.44
CA PRO A 356 25.37 -10.11 -22.74
C PRO A 356 23.90 -9.66 -22.66
N LEU A 357 23.60 -8.57 -23.36
CA LEU A 357 22.22 -8.13 -23.54
C LEU A 357 21.48 -9.16 -24.39
N ASP A 358 21.99 -9.50 -25.56
CA ASP A 358 21.49 -10.59 -26.40
C ASP A 358 22.36 -11.84 -26.18
N TRP A 359 21.76 -12.86 -25.55
CA TRP A 359 22.44 -14.14 -25.28
C TRP A 359 22.79 -14.95 -26.54
N LYS A 360 22.25 -14.60 -27.71
CA LYS A 360 22.68 -15.14 -29.02
C LYS A 360 23.92 -14.43 -29.56
N LYS A 361 24.31 -13.29 -28.98
CA LYS A 361 25.47 -12.46 -29.34
C LYS A 361 26.33 -12.20 -28.10
N PRO A 362 27.05 -13.22 -27.58
CA PRO A 362 27.79 -13.10 -26.32
C PRO A 362 28.86 -12.01 -26.30
N GLU A 363 29.44 -11.69 -27.46
CA GLU A 363 30.43 -10.60 -27.63
C GLU A 363 29.81 -9.24 -27.96
N GLY A 364 28.47 -9.15 -27.97
CA GLY A 364 27.73 -7.92 -28.24
C GLY A 364 27.67 -6.96 -27.06
N ARG A 365 26.67 -6.07 -27.08
CA ARG A 365 26.43 -5.13 -25.98
C ARG A 365 26.22 -5.89 -24.66
N LYS A 366 26.89 -5.43 -23.60
CA LYS A 366 26.76 -5.98 -22.25
C LYS A 366 25.92 -5.07 -21.36
N ILE A 367 25.21 -5.69 -20.42
CA ILE A 367 24.47 -5.01 -19.35
C ILE A 367 24.97 -5.48 -17.99
N THR A 368 24.79 -4.63 -16.99
CA THR A 368 25.20 -4.89 -15.61
C THR A 368 24.01 -5.35 -14.79
N ILE A 369 24.11 -6.53 -14.19
CA ILE A 369 23.11 -7.11 -13.29
C ILE A 369 23.54 -6.87 -11.84
N PRO A 370 22.81 -6.05 -11.08
CA PRO A 370 23.05 -5.89 -9.65
C PRO A 370 22.69 -7.17 -8.90
N VAL A 371 23.57 -7.60 -8.00
CA VAL A 371 23.37 -8.77 -7.13
C VAL A 371 23.60 -8.39 -5.68
N ALA A 372 22.90 -9.08 -4.78
CA ALA A 372 23.09 -8.95 -3.36
C ALA A 372 23.16 -10.31 -2.66
N LEU A 373 23.93 -10.36 -1.58
CA LEU A 373 24.26 -11.53 -0.80
C LEU A 373 23.99 -11.24 0.68
N LEU A 374 23.18 -12.09 1.31
CA LEU A 374 23.17 -12.27 2.75
C LEU A 374 24.07 -13.47 3.08
N PRO A 375 25.22 -13.26 3.71
CA PRO A 375 26.18 -14.33 3.94
C PRO A 375 25.65 -15.36 4.95
N ALA A 376 26.09 -16.60 4.80
CA ALA A 376 25.85 -17.64 5.78
C ALA A 376 26.43 -17.26 7.15
N SER A 377 25.65 -17.41 8.22
CA SER A 377 26.10 -17.20 9.60
C SER A 377 27.04 -18.33 10.07
N GLY A 378 26.85 -19.54 9.54
CA GLY A 378 27.65 -20.73 9.85
C GLY A 378 28.60 -21.12 8.74
N ALA A 379 29.59 -20.28 8.41
CA ALA A 379 30.49 -20.46 7.26
C ALA A 379 31.10 -21.88 7.14
N GLU A 380 31.52 -22.49 8.25
CA GLU A 380 32.11 -23.84 8.27
C GLU A 380 31.13 -24.98 7.95
N ARG A 381 29.82 -24.72 8.04
CA ARG A 381 28.73 -25.69 7.79
C ARG A 381 27.95 -25.37 6.51
N ARG A 382 28.44 -24.42 5.72
CA ARG A 382 27.81 -23.94 4.48
C ARG A 382 27.68 -25.08 3.47
N ILE A 383 26.46 -25.25 2.97
CA ILE A 383 26.10 -26.23 1.95
C ILE A 383 26.26 -25.64 0.54
N GLY A 384 25.98 -24.35 0.37
CA GLY A 384 26.03 -23.66 -0.92
C GLY A 384 25.20 -22.38 -0.91
N THR A 385 24.64 -22.02 -2.06
CA THR A 385 23.80 -20.83 -2.23
C THR A 385 22.33 -21.19 -2.46
N VAL A 386 21.44 -20.47 -1.76
CA VAL A 386 20.03 -20.34 -2.12
C VAL A 386 19.85 -19.05 -2.92
N PHE A 387 19.48 -19.20 -4.18
CA PHE A 387 19.17 -18.11 -5.09
C PHE A 387 17.67 -17.78 -4.98
N SER A 388 17.36 -16.66 -4.35
CA SER A 388 16.00 -16.14 -4.22
C SER A 388 15.64 -15.37 -5.47
N ILE A 389 14.58 -15.79 -6.17
CA ILE A 389 14.10 -15.12 -7.37
C ILE A 389 12.85 -14.30 -6.99
N PRO A 390 12.87 -12.97 -7.21
CA PRO A 390 11.74 -12.11 -6.85
C PRO A 390 10.51 -12.41 -7.71
N GLY A 391 9.36 -11.98 -7.17
CA GLY A 391 8.08 -11.97 -7.90
C GLY A 391 7.97 -10.82 -8.91
N GLY A 392 6.75 -10.41 -9.20
CA GLY A 392 6.46 -9.39 -10.20
C GLY A 392 5.76 -9.96 -11.45
N PRO A 393 6.20 -9.70 -12.68
CA PRO A 393 7.57 -9.36 -13.10
C PRO A 393 8.02 -7.95 -12.72
N GLY A 394 9.33 -7.74 -12.80
CA GLY A 394 9.95 -6.42 -12.65
C GLY A 394 10.23 -5.98 -11.23
N ALA A 395 10.01 -6.84 -10.22
CA ALA A 395 10.45 -6.57 -8.85
C ALA A 395 11.97 -6.80 -8.69
N SER A 396 12.54 -6.13 -7.70
CA SER A 396 13.96 -6.22 -7.34
C SER A 396 14.13 -7.17 -6.16
N GLY A 397 14.80 -8.28 -6.38
CA GLY A 397 15.05 -9.24 -5.31
C GLY A 397 16.08 -8.75 -4.29
N ILE A 398 16.84 -7.71 -4.62
CA ILE A 398 17.70 -7.01 -3.66
C ILE A 398 16.83 -6.31 -2.61
N ASP A 399 15.74 -5.68 -3.03
CA ASP A 399 14.82 -4.98 -2.12
C ASP A 399 14.03 -5.99 -1.26
N ASP A 400 13.65 -7.14 -1.83
CA ASP A 400 13.12 -8.26 -1.05
C ASP A 400 14.09 -8.72 0.04
N LEU A 401 15.40 -8.85 -0.26
CA LEU A 401 16.38 -9.21 0.75
C LEU A 401 16.50 -8.15 1.85
N LYS A 402 16.49 -6.85 1.52
CA LYS A 402 16.51 -5.79 2.54
C LYS A 402 15.28 -5.87 3.44
N GLN A 403 14.09 -5.94 2.84
CA GLN A 403 12.81 -5.91 3.54
C GLN A 403 12.59 -7.16 4.40
N TYR A 404 12.99 -8.33 3.90
CA TYR A 404 12.65 -9.63 4.51
C TYR A 404 13.87 -10.39 5.06
N HIS A 405 15.05 -9.77 5.21
CA HIS A 405 16.29 -10.44 5.64
C HIS A 405 16.12 -11.33 6.88
N GLY A 406 15.34 -10.90 7.87
CA GLY A 406 15.09 -11.66 9.11
C GLY A 406 14.42 -13.02 8.87
N ARG A 407 13.66 -13.18 7.77
CA ARG A 407 12.99 -14.44 7.41
C ARG A 407 13.98 -15.53 6.99
N PHE A 408 15.15 -15.12 6.52
CA PHE A 408 16.21 -16.03 6.08
C PHE A 408 17.16 -16.45 7.21
N ALA A 409 17.02 -15.91 8.44
CA ALA A 409 17.99 -16.12 9.51
C ALA A 409 18.33 -17.60 9.76
N GLN A 410 17.32 -18.47 9.87
CA GLN A 410 17.54 -19.91 10.06
C GLN A 410 18.14 -20.59 8.82
N LEU A 411 17.74 -20.17 7.61
CA LEU A 411 18.29 -20.72 6.37
C LEU A 411 19.78 -20.37 6.23
N ARG A 412 20.15 -19.17 6.67
CA ARG A 412 21.51 -18.64 6.65
C ARG A 412 22.49 -19.40 7.55
N ASP A 413 22.02 -20.26 8.43
CA ASP A 413 22.89 -21.18 9.17
C ASP A 413 23.67 -22.12 8.25
N ARG A 414 23.11 -22.43 7.07
CA ARG A 414 23.66 -23.41 6.12
C ARG A 414 23.84 -22.86 4.70
N PHE A 415 23.29 -21.70 4.36
CA PHE A 415 23.34 -21.18 3.00
C PHE A 415 23.70 -19.70 2.96
N ASP A 416 24.44 -19.31 1.93
CA ASP A 416 24.37 -17.95 1.44
C ASP A 416 23.01 -17.73 0.78
N VAL A 417 22.38 -16.57 0.99
CA VAL A 417 21.17 -16.19 0.27
C VAL A 417 21.51 -15.09 -0.70
N VAL A 418 21.48 -15.42 -1.99
CA VAL A 418 21.75 -14.48 -3.08
C VAL A 418 20.47 -14.12 -3.79
N SER A 419 20.35 -12.86 -4.16
CA SER A 419 19.28 -12.34 -5.02
C SER A 419 19.83 -11.28 -5.95
N PHE A 420 19.00 -10.77 -6.85
CA PHE A 420 19.41 -9.85 -7.91
C PHE A 420 18.29 -8.90 -8.27
N ALA A 421 18.64 -7.83 -8.98
CA ALA A 421 17.70 -7.03 -9.74
C ALA A 421 17.73 -7.56 -11.18
N PRO A 422 16.75 -8.37 -11.63
CA PRO A 422 16.75 -8.92 -12.98
C PRO A 422 16.82 -7.83 -14.04
N ARG A 423 17.30 -8.17 -15.26
CA ARG A 423 17.30 -7.24 -16.41
C ARG A 423 15.93 -6.61 -16.68
N ASN A 424 14.85 -7.29 -16.29
CA ASN A 424 13.48 -6.83 -16.45
C ASN A 424 12.93 -6.03 -15.25
N THR A 425 13.79 -5.64 -14.29
CA THR A 425 13.41 -4.80 -13.15
C THR A 425 12.87 -3.46 -13.65
N VAL A 426 11.66 -3.11 -13.24
CA VAL A 426 11.00 -1.86 -13.64
C VAL A 426 11.10 -0.89 -12.47
N LYS A 427 11.80 0.22 -12.68
CA LYS A 427 11.90 1.31 -11.71
C LYS A 427 11.93 2.67 -12.40
N PRO A 428 11.48 3.75 -11.74
CA PRO A 428 11.74 5.10 -12.20
C PRO A 428 13.22 5.32 -12.50
N GLY A 429 13.53 6.06 -13.57
CA GLY A 429 14.92 6.28 -14.01
C GLY A 429 15.64 5.03 -14.52
N GLY A 430 14.93 3.93 -14.78
CA GLY A 430 15.47 2.73 -15.40
C GLY A 430 15.88 2.94 -16.87
N ALA A 431 16.48 1.92 -17.47
CA ALA A 431 16.97 1.96 -18.85
C ALA A 431 15.85 2.18 -19.89
N LEU A 432 14.64 1.70 -19.59
CA LEU A 432 13.43 2.05 -20.34
C LEU A 432 12.62 3.09 -19.56
N PRO A 433 12.12 4.15 -20.22
CA PRO A 433 11.24 5.14 -19.58
C PRO A 433 10.03 4.47 -18.92
N TYR A 434 9.72 4.85 -17.69
CA TYR A 434 8.64 4.19 -16.94
C TYR A 434 7.26 4.50 -17.54
N ASP A 435 7.07 5.70 -18.07
CA ASP A 435 5.82 6.23 -18.62
C ASP A 435 5.39 5.58 -19.94
N CYS A 436 6.34 5.12 -20.75
CA CYS A 436 6.04 4.44 -22.01
C CYS A 436 5.38 3.07 -21.78
N LEU A 437 5.55 2.47 -20.60
CA LEU A 437 5.17 1.08 -20.32
C LEU A 437 3.69 0.91 -19.90
N ALA A 438 2.90 1.99 -19.88
CA ALA A 438 1.47 1.97 -19.60
C ALA A 438 0.69 1.91 -20.92
N THR A 439 -0.18 0.91 -21.13
CA THR A 439 -1.04 0.87 -22.33
C THR A 439 -2.39 1.54 -22.04
N GLY A 440 -2.51 2.84 -22.34
CA GLY A 440 -3.73 3.63 -22.10
C GLY A 440 -4.06 3.84 -20.61
N PRO A 441 -5.15 4.57 -20.29
CA PRO A 441 -5.54 4.79 -18.91
C PRO A 441 -5.99 3.46 -18.27
N TRP A 442 -6.85 2.68 -18.93
CA TRP A 442 -7.43 1.43 -18.41
C TRP A 442 -7.53 0.37 -19.50
N ILE A 443 -7.31 -0.90 -19.16
CA ILE A 443 -7.67 -2.01 -20.05
C ILE A 443 -9.17 -2.25 -19.92
N THR A 444 -9.89 -2.24 -21.05
CA THR A 444 -11.30 -2.63 -21.12
C THR A 444 -11.41 -3.99 -21.80
N LEU A 445 -12.57 -4.64 -21.66
CA LEU A 445 -12.85 -5.93 -22.26
C LEU A 445 -13.44 -5.74 -23.68
N PRO A 446 -12.72 -6.00 -24.78
CA PRO A 446 -13.22 -5.73 -26.12
C PRO A 446 -14.45 -6.59 -26.43
N ARG A 447 -15.51 -5.96 -26.93
CA ARG A 447 -16.79 -6.63 -27.22
C ARG A 447 -16.88 -7.22 -28.63
N ASP A 448 -16.13 -6.63 -29.54
CA ASP A 448 -16.12 -6.96 -30.97
C ASP A 448 -14.70 -6.82 -31.55
N ARG A 449 -14.54 -7.19 -32.83
CA ARG A 449 -13.27 -7.12 -33.55
C ARG A 449 -12.74 -5.68 -33.70
N ALA A 450 -13.62 -4.70 -33.84
CA ALA A 450 -13.22 -3.31 -34.01
C ALA A 450 -12.61 -2.75 -32.72
N GLN A 451 -13.23 -3.01 -31.56
CA GLN A 451 -12.69 -2.67 -30.25
C GLN A 451 -11.38 -3.41 -29.96
N TYR A 452 -11.27 -4.69 -30.35
CA TYR A 452 -10.03 -5.45 -30.18
C TYR A 452 -8.90 -4.86 -31.05
N ALA A 453 -9.17 -4.56 -32.31
CA ALA A 453 -8.20 -3.92 -33.20
C ALA A 453 -7.80 -2.51 -32.72
N ALA A 454 -8.72 -1.75 -32.10
CA ALA A 454 -8.40 -0.48 -31.46
C ALA A 454 -7.48 -0.65 -30.25
N LEU A 455 -7.73 -1.67 -29.42
CA LEU A 455 -6.84 -2.04 -28.31
C LEU A 455 -5.45 -2.44 -28.82
N GLU A 456 -5.37 -3.26 -29.88
CA GLU A 456 -4.10 -3.65 -30.49
C GLU A 456 -3.30 -2.46 -30.98
N ARG A 457 -3.94 -1.52 -31.69
CA ARG A 457 -3.28 -0.28 -32.12
C ARG A 457 -2.77 0.52 -30.93
N SER A 458 -3.61 0.71 -29.92
CA SER A 458 -3.24 1.44 -28.71
C SER A 458 -2.04 0.78 -28.02
N ASN A 459 -2.12 -0.52 -27.70
CA ASN A 459 -1.02 -1.26 -27.08
C ASN A 459 0.27 -1.18 -27.91
N ARG A 460 0.17 -1.34 -29.23
CA ARG A 460 1.31 -1.27 -30.15
C ARG A 460 1.99 0.10 -30.11
N GLU A 461 1.22 1.18 -30.17
CA GLU A 461 1.74 2.55 -30.10
C GLU A 461 2.50 2.80 -28.79
N HIS A 462 1.98 2.34 -27.66
CA HIS A 462 2.66 2.46 -26.36
C HIS A 462 3.94 1.62 -26.31
N ALA A 463 3.86 0.35 -26.72
CA ALA A 463 4.99 -0.56 -26.77
C ALA A 463 6.11 -0.06 -27.70
N GLN A 464 5.76 0.54 -28.84
CA GLN A 464 6.72 1.14 -29.76
C GLN A 464 7.43 2.36 -29.16
N ARG A 465 6.75 3.17 -28.33
CA ARG A 465 7.41 4.27 -27.60
C ARG A 465 8.47 3.74 -26.64
N CYS A 466 8.21 2.63 -25.96
CA CYS A 466 9.24 1.98 -25.14
C CYS A 466 10.38 1.41 -25.95
N ARG A 467 10.04 0.66 -27.00
CA ARG A 467 11.04 0.05 -27.87
C ARG A 467 11.94 1.10 -28.53
N ALA A 468 11.44 2.30 -28.80
CA ALA A 468 12.24 3.38 -29.36
C ALA A 468 13.34 3.90 -28.42
N ALA A 469 13.19 3.74 -27.10
CA ALA A 469 14.21 4.16 -26.12
C ALA A 469 15.43 3.23 -26.12
N ASP A 470 15.19 1.91 -26.19
CA ASP A 470 16.23 0.90 -26.32
C ASP A 470 15.65 -0.37 -26.97
N PRO A 471 15.72 -0.49 -28.31
CA PRO A 471 15.08 -1.60 -29.03
C PRO A 471 15.67 -2.95 -28.64
N GLU A 472 16.99 -2.99 -28.42
CA GLU A 472 17.70 -4.22 -28.11
C GLU A 472 17.30 -4.70 -26.72
N LEU A 473 17.33 -3.82 -25.71
CA LEU A 473 16.94 -4.20 -24.35
C LEU A 473 15.47 -4.65 -24.30
N PHE A 474 14.57 -3.88 -24.92
CA PHE A 474 13.14 -4.17 -24.95
C PHE A 474 12.82 -5.57 -25.49
N ASP A 475 13.55 -6.03 -26.52
CA ASP A 475 13.34 -7.34 -27.14
C ASP A 475 13.92 -8.52 -26.32
N HIS A 476 14.68 -8.25 -25.25
CA HIS A 476 15.42 -9.26 -24.47
C HIS A 476 15.13 -9.20 -22.95
N MET A 477 13.96 -8.71 -22.56
CA MET A 477 13.49 -8.64 -21.16
C MET A 477 12.62 -9.84 -20.75
N ASP A 478 12.73 -10.95 -21.47
CA ASP A 478 12.02 -12.21 -21.23
C ASP A 478 12.64 -13.07 -20.13
N SER A 479 11.89 -14.03 -19.61
CA SER A 479 12.34 -14.90 -18.52
C SER A 479 13.41 -15.93 -18.93
N ALA A 480 13.53 -16.29 -20.21
CA ALA A 480 14.63 -17.16 -20.64
C ALA A 480 15.96 -16.40 -20.68
N SER A 481 15.94 -15.11 -20.97
CA SER A 481 17.08 -14.22 -20.83
C SER A 481 17.46 -14.02 -19.35
N VAL A 482 16.47 -13.81 -18.48
CA VAL A 482 16.69 -13.77 -17.01
C VAL A 482 17.29 -15.08 -16.49
N ALA A 483 16.81 -16.24 -16.96
CA ALA A 483 17.39 -17.53 -16.57
C ALA A 483 18.87 -17.68 -16.95
N ARG A 484 19.28 -17.13 -18.10
CA ARG A 484 20.69 -17.12 -18.51
C ARG A 484 21.52 -16.14 -17.67
N ASP A 485 20.94 -15.02 -17.22
CA ASP A 485 21.60 -14.13 -16.25
C ASP A 485 21.86 -14.85 -14.93
N ILE A 486 20.88 -15.59 -14.43
CA ILE A 486 21.03 -16.40 -13.21
C ILE A 486 22.16 -17.42 -13.38
N GLU A 487 22.30 -18.03 -14.56
CA GLU A 487 23.40 -18.96 -14.85
C GLU A 487 24.77 -18.27 -14.86
N ALA A 488 24.85 -17.06 -15.41
CA ALA A 488 26.07 -16.26 -15.33
C ALA A 488 26.42 -15.89 -13.88
N VAL A 489 25.42 -15.54 -13.06
CA VAL A 489 25.64 -15.28 -11.64
C VAL A 489 26.08 -16.55 -10.91
N ARG A 490 25.47 -17.73 -11.17
CA ARG A 490 25.95 -19.01 -10.63
C ARG A 490 27.42 -19.22 -10.93
N ALA A 491 27.82 -19.05 -12.20
CA ALA A 491 29.19 -19.25 -12.63
C ALA A 491 30.14 -18.28 -11.91
N ALA A 492 29.77 -17.00 -11.79
CA ALA A 492 30.55 -15.99 -11.08
C ALA A 492 30.67 -16.28 -9.57
N LEU A 493 29.64 -16.86 -8.95
CA LEU A 493 29.66 -17.31 -7.55
C LEU A 493 30.55 -18.56 -7.34
N GLY A 494 30.98 -19.25 -8.40
CA GLY A 494 31.72 -20.51 -8.31
C GLY A 494 30.88 -21.71 -7.82
N GLU A 495 29.55 -21.60 -7.85
CA GLU A 495 28.64 -22.65 -7.39
C GLU A 495 28.44 -23.72 -8.47
N GLU A 496 28.66 -25.00 -8.20
CA GLU A 496 28.40 -26.05 -9.21
C GLU A 496 26.90 -26.13 -9.57
N ARG A 497 26.04 -25.98 -8.57
CA ARG A 497 24.58 -26.02 -8.66
C ARG A 497 23.94 -25.03 -7.69
N LEU A 498 22.79 -24.47 -8.05
CA LEU A 498 22.02 -23.57 -7.18
C LEU A 498 20.84 -24.29 -6.52
N SER A 499 20.51 -23.86 -5.30
CA SER A 499 19.19 -24.11 -4.73
C SER A 499 18.31 -22.89 -4.98
N PHE A 500 17.03 -23.07 -5.33
CA PHE A 500 16.16 -21.96 -5.70
C PHE A 500 15.02 -21.78 -4.71
N LEU A 501 14.71 -20.52 -4.41
CA LEU A 501 13.45 -20.08 -3.82
C LEU A 501 12.81 -19.10 -4.79
N ALA A 502 11.83 -19.57 -5.57
CA ALA A 502 11.18 -18.77 -6.59
C ALA A 502 9.79 -18.34 -6.13
N ASN A 503 9.61 -17.02 -5.97
CA ASN A 503 8.39 -16.46 -5.42
C ASN A 503 7.49 -15.96 -6.54
N SER A 504 6.20 -16.30 -6.50
CA SER A 504 5.20 -15.74 -7.41
C SER A 504 5.62 -15.91 -8.89
N TYR A 505 5.57 -14.84 -9.67
CA TYR A 505 6.05 -14.80 -11.04
C TYR A 505 7.50 -15.27 -11.22
N GLY A 506 8.36 -15.16 -10.20
CA GLY A 506 9.74 -15.62 -10.20
C GLY A 506 9.93 -17.11 -10.53
N GLY A 507 8.87 -17.91 -10.45
CA GLY A 507 8.93 -19.27 -10.95
C GLY A 507 8.82 -19.42 -12.48
N THR A 508 8.42 -18.37 -13.21
CA THR A 508 8.52 -18.32 -14.69
C THR A 508 9.99 -18.41 -15.14
N PRO A 509 10.92 -17.53 -14.68
CA PRO A 509 12.33 -17.70 -14.97
C PRO A 509 12.95 -18.93 -14.28
N ALA A 510 12.44 -19.40 -13.14
CA ALA A 510 12.90 -20.67 -12.56
C ALA A 510 12.57 -21.88 -13.45
N ALA A 511 11.37 -21.93 -14.04
CA ALA A 511 10.98 -22.96 -15.00
C ALA A 511 11.85 -22.88 -16.27
N ALA A 512 12.12 -21.66 -16.77
CA ALA A 512 13.05 -21.48 -17.88
C ALA A 512 14.47 -21.96 -17.53
N TYR A 513 14.96 -21.67 -16.32
CA TYR A 513 16.25 -22.17 -15.84
C TYR A 513 16.28 -23.70 -15.77
N ALA A 514 15.23 -24.33 -15.23
CA ALA A 514 15.11 -25.78 -15.17
C ALA A 514 15.10 -26.45 -16.57
N ARG A 515 14.52 -25.79 -17.58
CA ARG A 515 14.55 -26.25 -18.97
C ARG A 515 15.94 -26.10 -19.60
N LEU A 516 16.59 -24.95 -19.39
CA LEU A 516 17.86 -24.62 -20.04
C LEU A 516 19.08 -25.28 -19.36
N PHE A 517 19.04 -25.42 -18.04
CA PHE A 517 20.18 -25.84 -17.21
C PHE A 517 19.79 -26.88 -16.15
N PRO A 518 19.13 -28.01 -16.51
CA PRO A 518 18.60 -28.98 -15.54
C PRO A 518 19.68 -29.54 -14.61
N ALA A 519 20.89 -29.79 -15.13
CA ALA A 519 22.03 -30.30 -14.37
C ALA A 519 22.61 -29.29 -13.35
N ARG A 520 22.21 -28.02 -13.42
CA ARG A 520 22.66 -26.95 -12.51
C ARG A 520 21.68 -26.69 -11.36
N VAL A 521 20.59 -27.45 -11.28
CA VAL A 521 19.61 -27.36 -10.19
C VAL A 521 19.97 -28.37 -9.09
N ARG A 522 20.21 -27.89 -7.87
CA ARG A 522 20.36 -28.73 -6.66
C ARG A 522 19.00 -29.01 -6.01
N ALA A 523 18.23 -27.95 -5.81
CA ALA A 523 16.91 -27.98 -5.20
C ALA A 523 16.07 -26.82 -5.76
N MET A 524 14.77 -26.99 -5.89
CA MET A 524 13.86 -25.92 -6.29
C MET A 524 12.62 -25.89 -5.42
N VAL A 525 12.35 -24.71 -4.86
CA VAL A 525 11.12 -24.35 -4.15
C VAL A 525 10.34 -23.36 -5.00
N LEU A 526 9.09 -23.68 -5.29
CA LEU A 526 8.15 -22.82 -6.00
C LEU A 526 7.07 -22.38 -5.01
N ASP A 527 7.04 -21.09 -4.66
CA ASP A 527 6.16 -20.54 -3.62
C ASP A 527 5.15 -19.57 -4.24
N GLY A 528 3.90 -20.02 -4.34
CA GLY A 528 2.79 -19.26 -4.95
C GLY A 528 2.99 -18.94 -6.43
N THR A 529 3.62 -19.83 -7.18
CA THR A 529 4.11 -19.56 -8.54
C THR A 529 3.08 -19.79 -9.67
N ALA A 530 3.21 -19.03 -10.77
CA ALA A 530 2.49 -19.24 -12.02
C ALA A 530 3.06 -20.41 -12.85
N ALA A 531 2.18 -21.22 -13.45
CA ALA A 531 2.56 -22.50 -14.08
C ALA A 531 3.67 -22.41 -15.15
N HIS A 532 3.46 -21.62 -16.19
CA HIS A 532 4.37 -21.45 -17.35
C HIS A 532 4.91 -22.76 -17.98
N VAL A 533 4.17 -23.85 -17.78
CA VAL A 533 4.35 -25.16 -18.42
C VAL A 533 3.26 -25.46 -19.46
N GLU A 534 2.27 -24.57 -19.54
CA GLU A 534 1.11 -24.61 -20.43
C GLU A 534 0.71 -23.18 -20.78
N ASP A 535 0.00 -23.03 -21.90
CA ASP A 535 -0.48 -21.73 -22.38
C ASP A 535 -1.53 -21.13 -21.45
N THR A 536 -1.62 -19.79 -21.44
CA THR A 536 -2.51 -19.05 -20.53
C THR A 536 -3.94 -19.58 -20.53
N ALA A 537 -4.51 -19.84 -21.71
CA ALA A 537 -5.90 -20.30 -21.83
C ALA A 537 -6.14 -21.69 -21.21
N ALA A 538 -5.13 -22.56 -21.16
CA ALA A 538 -5.25 -23.89 -20.57
C ALA A 538 -5.33 -23.85 -19.03
N GLY A 539 -4.70 -22.85 -18.40
CA GLY A 539 -4.68 -22.69 -16.95
C GLY A 539 -5.86 -21.90 -16.37
N GLU A 540 -6.53 -21.09 -17.20
CA GLU A 540 -7.68 -20.27 -16.79
C GLU A 540 -8.79 -21.05 -16.06
N PRO A 541 -9.22 -22.24 -16.52
CA PRO A 541 -10.23 -23.02 -15.80
C PRO A 541 -9.92 -23.28 -14.32
N ARG A 542 -8.66 -23.63 -14.00
CA ARG A 542 -8.25 -23.90 -12.62
C ARG A 542 -8.27 -22.64 -11.78
N ARG A 543 -7.83 -21.52 -12.36
CA ARG A 543 -7.81 -20.20 -11.72
C ARG A 543 -9.21 -19.67 -11.44
N TYR A 544 -10.15 -19.87 -12.36
CA TYR A 544 -11.55 -19.51 -12.19
C TYR A 544 -12.22 -20.36 -11.10
N ALA A 545 -11.97 -21.67 -11.08
CA ALA A 545 -12.47 -22.54 -10.02
C ALA A 545 -11.95 -22.14 -8.63
N VAL A 546 -10.70 -21.64 -8.54
CA VAL A 546 -10.18 -21.06 -7.30
C VAL A 546 -10.94 -19.79 -6.92
N ALA A 547 -11.16 -18.85 -7.85
CA ALA A 547 -11.86 -17.60 -7.56
C ALA A 547 -13.30 -17.84 -7.05
N GLU A 548 -14.02 -18.78 -7.66
CA GLU A 548 -15.37 -19.19 -7.22
C GLU A 548 -15.35 -19.74 -5.78
N ARG A 549 -14.42 -20.65 -5.46
CA ARG A 549 -14.25 -21.15 -4.08
C ARG A 549 -13.91 -20.06 -3.06
N GLN A 550 -13.23 -19.00 -3.49
CA GLN A 550 -12.91 -17.87 -2.59
C GLN A 550 -14.14 -17.00 -2.32
N LEU A 551 -15.01 -16.81 -3.32
CA LEU A 551 -16.30 -16.17 -3.11
C LEU A 551 -17.19 -17.00 -2.16
N GLU A 552 -17.20 -18.33 -2.29
CA GLU A 552 -17.91 -19.22 -1.37
C GLU A 552 -17.41 -19.08 0.07
N ARG A 553 -16.09 -19.01 0.26
CA ARG A 553 -15.46 -18.80 1.57
C ARG A 553 -15.79 -17.43 2.16
N PHE A 554 -15.75 -16.38 1.33
CA PHE A 554 -16.16 -15.03 1.72
C PHE A 554 -17.62 -14.99 2.15
N ALA A 555 -18.51 -15.59 1.36
CA ALA A 555 -19.93 -15.71 1.70
C ALA A 555 -20.14 -16.51 3.00
N ALA A 556 -19.38 -17.58 3.21
CA ALA A 556 -19.44 -18.37 4.45
C ALA A 556 -19.00 -17.58 5.68
N TRP A 557 -17.93 -16.79 5.57
CA TRP A 557 -17.50 -15.89 6.63
C TRP A 557 -18.54 -14.80 6.91
N CYS A 558 -19.09 -14.18 5.86
CA CYS A 558 -20.07 -13.10 6.02
C CYS A 558 -21.35 -13.56 6.73
N ARG A 559 -21.76 -14.83 6.54
CA ARG A 559 -22.90 -15.42 7.25
C ARG A 559 -22.71 -15.50 8.77
N SER A 560 -21.49 -15.66 9.27
CA SER A 560 -21.23 -15.76 10.71
C SER A 560 -20.67 -14.48 11.33
N ALA A 561 -20.03 -13.62 10.53
CA ALA A 561 -19.41 -12.39 11.00
C ALA A 561 -20.38 -11.22 10.97
N THR A 562 -20.78 -10.70 12.13
CA THR A 562 -21.62 -9.48 12.25
C THR A 562 -20.92 -8.22 11.76
N ALA A 563 -19.60 -8.27 11.58
CA ALA A 563 -18.81 -7.18 11.00
C ALA A 563 -18.92 -7.11 9.46
N CYS A 564 -19.57 -8.07 8.80
CA CYS A 564 -19.82 -8.02 7.37
C CYS A 564 -21.03 -7.11 7.08
N ALA A 565 -20.88 -6.08 6.26
CA ALA A 565 -22.01 -5.23 5.83
C ALA A 565 -23.13 -6.02 5.12
N LEU A 566 -22.78 -7.14 4.48
CA LEU A 566 -23.73 -8.02 3.79
C LEU A 566 -24.28 -9.14 4.70
N HIS A 567 -24.08 -9.05 6.03
CA HIS A 567 -24.53 -10.06 6.97
C HIS A 567 -26.05 -10.27 6.87
N GLY A 568 -26.48 -11.53 6.83
CA GLY A 568 -27.89 -11.90 6.64
C GLY A 568 -28.40 -11.86 5.19
N GLN A 569 -27.55 -11.50 4.22
CA GLN A 569 -27.89 -11.52 2.78
C GLN A 569 -27.24 -12.71 2.06
N ASP A 570 -27.75 -13.07 0.88
CA ASP A 570 -27.03 -13.94 -0.06
C ASP A 570 -25.96 -13.13 -0.79
N VAL A 571 -24.73 -13.15 -0.26
CA VAL A 571 -23.57 -12.46 -0.84
C VAL A 571 -23.34 -12.81 -2.32
N GLY A 572 -23.59 -14.05 -2.71
CA GLY A 572 -23.42 -14.48 -4.09
C GLY A 572 -24.45 -13.85 -5.02
N GLU A 573 -25.71 -13.78 -4.58
CA GLU A 573 -26.78 -13.09 -5.31
C GLU A 573 -26.51 -11.59 -5.43
N VAL A 574 -26.14 -10.94 -4.31
CA VAL A 574 -25.80 -9.52 -4.28
C VAL A 574 -24.65 -9.21 -5.24
N TRP A 575 -23.59 -10.01 -5.22
CA TRP A 575 -22.44 -9.84 -6.12
C TRP A 575 -22.84 -9.98 -7.60
N ARG A 576 -23.61 -11.01 -7.96
CA ARG A 576 -24.08 -11.22 -9.35
C ARG A 576 -24.98 -10.09 -9.81
N ALA A 577 -25.91 -9.63 -8.95
CA ALA A 577 -26.81 -8.54 -9.25
C ALA A 577 -26.05 -7.23 -9.48
N LEU A 578 -25.10 -6.91 -8.60
CA LEU A 578 -24.23 -5.73 -8.72
C LEU A 578 -23.43 -5.76 -10.03
N VAL A 579 -22.73 -6.87 -10.31
CA VAL A 579 -21.94 -7.03 -11.54
C VAL A 579 -22.83 -6.87 -12.78
N ALA A 580 -23.99 -7.52 -12.82
CA ALA A 580 -24.90 -7.45 -13.97
C ALA A 580 -25.49 -6.04 -14.15
N ALA A 581 -25.78 -5.32 -13.06
CA ALA A 581 -26.20 -3.93 -13.10
C ALA A 581 -25.08 -3.03 -13.64
N ALA A 582 -23.86 -3.19 -13.13
CA ALA A 582 -22.68 -2.43 -13.53
C ALA A 582 -22.29 -2.65 -15.00
N ASP A 583 -22.51 -3.86 -15.55
CA ASP A 583 -22.32 -4.14 -16.98
C ASP A 583 -23.32 -3.41 -17.89
N ARG A 584 -24.52 -3.06 -17.38
CA ARG A 584 -25.52 -2.26 -18.11
C ARG A 584 -25.31 -0.76 -17.91
N SER A 585 -25.02 -0.36 -16.68
CA SER A 585 -24.81 1.03 -16.28
C SER A 585 -23.65 1.09 -15.29
N PRO A 586 -22.44 1.47 -15.73
CA PRO A 586 -21.26 1.53 -14.87
C PRO A 586 -21.50 2.37 -13.61
N VAL A 587 -21.10 1.84 -12.45
CA VAL A 587 -21.30 2.49 -11.14
C VAL A 587 -20.30 3.65 -11.00
N PRO A 588 -20.75 4.91 -10.84
CA PRO A 588 -19.83 6.03 -10.74
C PRO A 588 -19.03 5.98 -9.44
N VAL A 589 -17.82 6.53 -9.46
CA VAL A 589 -17.07 6.88 -8.25
C VAL A 589 -17.49 8.30 -7.85
N LYS A 590 -18.28 8.44 -6.78
CA LYS A 590 -18.76 9.77 -6.38
C LYS A 590 -17.60 10.64 -5.89
N ASN A 591 -17.70 11.94 -6.16
CA ASN A 591 -16.70 12.94 -5.80
C ASN A 591 -15.28 12.70 -6.38
N ASP A 592 -15.16 11.86 -7.41
CA ASP A 592 -13.90 11.63 -8.10
C ASP A 592 -13.68 12.66 -9.23
N PRO A 593 -12.56 13.41 -9.23
CA PRO A 593 -12.25 14.39 -10.28
C PRO A 593 -12.14 13.79 -11.68
N SER A 594 -11.74 12.51 -11.80
CA SER A 594 -11.60 11.83 -13.09
C SER A 594 -12.93 11.31 -13.65
N ARG A 595 -14.02 11.40 -12.87
CA ARG A 595 -15.35 10.86 -13.21
C ARG A 595 -15.29 9.37 -13.57
N ALA A 596 -14.42 8.61 -12.89
CA ALA A 596 -14.31 7.17 -13.11
C ALA A 596 -15.64 6.47 -12.80
N ALA A 597 -15.97 5.43 -13.57
CA ALA A 597 -17.16 4.61 -13.34
C ALA A 597 -16.86 3.14 -13.63
N TYR A 598 -17.26 2.25 -12.74
CA TYR A 598 -16.92 0.83 -12.72
C TYR A 598 -17.96 -0.02 -13.44
N SER A 599 -17.56 -0.68 -14.51
CA SER A 599 -18.31 -1.78 -15.13
C SER A 599 -18.25 -3.06 -14.28
N GLY A 600 -19.05 -4.07 -14.62
CA GLY A 600 -18.97 -5.37 -13.93
C GLY A 600 -17.59 -6.02 -14.08
N PHE A 601 -16.91 -5.81 -15.22
CA PHE A 601 -15.51 -6.18 -15.40
C PHE A 601 -14.58 -5.44 -14.42
N ASP A 602 -14.71 -4.11 -14.29
CA ASP A 602 -13.87 -3.32 -13.38
C ASP A 602 -14.05 -3.76 -11.92
N LEU A 603 -15.29 -4.01 -11.49
CA LEU A 603 -15.59 -4.51 -10.15
C LEU A 603 -14.93 -5.85 -9.88
N LYS A 604 -15.01 -6.81 -10.82
CA LYS A 604 -14.36 -8.12 -10.68
C LYS A 604 -12.84 -7.99 -10.57
N VAL A 605 -12.23 -7.13 -11.39
CA VAL A 605 -10.78 -6.90 -11.37
C VAL A 605 -10.36 -6.22 -10.06
N ALA A 606 -11.13 -5.25 -9.56
CA ALA A 606 -10.83 -4.57 -8.31
C ALA A 606 -11.06 -5.44 -7.06
N ALA A 607 -12.06 -6.33 -7.11
CA ALA A 607 -12.31 -7.31 -6.04
C ALA A 607 -11.27 -8.44 -6.02
N ALA A 608 -10.58 -8.69 -7.14
CA ALA A 608 -9.61 -9.77 -7.33
C ALA A 608 -8.67 -9.98 -6.15
N PRO A 609 -7.96 -8.95 -5.65
CA PRO A 609 -6.91 -9.17 -4.67
C PRO A 609 -7.47 -9.61 -3.31
N SER A 610 -8.70 -9.22 -2.98
CA SER A 610 -9.41 -9.68 -1.78
C SER A 610 -9.80 -11.16 -1.84
N PHE A 611 -9.84 -11.76 -3.04
CA PHE A 611 -10.11 -13.17 -3.25
C PHE A 611 -8.83 -13.99 -3.52
N THR A 612 -7.86 -13.45 -4.25
CA THR A 612 -6.72 -14.24 -4.78
C THR A 612 -5.39 -13.99 -4.08
N ALA A 613 -5.20 -12.84 -3.43
CA ALA A 613 -3.99 -12.52 -2.67
C ALA A 613 -4.32 -11.64 -1.44
N PRO A 614 -5.24 -12.09 -0.56
CA PRO A 614 -5.44 -11.45 0.73
C PRO A 614 -4.11 -11.47 1.46
N GLY A 615 -3.70 -10.31 2.00
CA GLY A 615 -2.42 -10.15 2.66
C GLY A 615 -2.22 -11.12 3.83
N GLY A 616 -1.04 -11.03 4.45
CA GLY A 616 -0.77 -11.78 5.67
C GLY A 616 -1.56 -11.29 6.87
N GLU A 617 -1.88 -12.21 7.78
CA GLU A 617 -2.32 -11.91 9.15
C GLU A 617 -1.42 -10.83 9.81
N PRO A 618 -1.98 -9.89 10.60
CA PRO A 618 -3.35 -9.87 11.15
C PRO A 618 -4.40 -9.26 10.21
N ASP A 619 -4.03 -8.93 8.97
CA ASP A 619 -4.99 -8.58 7.96
C ASP A 619 -5.71 -9.88 7.55
N VAL A 620 -6.75 -10.23 8.31
CA VAL A 620 -7.92 -10.98 7.83
C VAL A 620 -8.11 -10.58 6.37
N PRO A 621 -8.41 -11.51 5.44
CA PRO A 621 -8.73 -11.12 4.07
C PRO A 621 -9.63 -9.90 4.14
N ARG A 622 -9.35 -8.87 3.34
CA ARG A 622 -9.98 -7.53 3.36
C ARG A 622 -11.48 -7.58 3.00
N TRP A 623 -12.14 -8.66 3.40
CA TRP A 623 -13.52 -9.07 3.34
C TRP A 623 -14.44 -8.11 4.07
N VAL A 624 -14.03 -7.49 5.18
CA VAL A 624 -14.80 -6.37 5.77
C VAL A 624 -14.86 -5.22 4.76
N GLN A 625 -13.70 -4.72 4.31
CA GLN A 625 -13.63 -3.63 3.36
C GLN A 625 -14.26 -3.98 2.00
N LEU A 626 -14.18 -5.24 1.59
CA LEU A 626 -14.83 -5.74 0.38
C LEU A 626 -16.35 -5.79 0.54
N ALA A 627 -16.86 -6.23 1.69
CA ALA A 627 -18.29 -6.22 1.98
C ALA A 627 -18.83 -4.78 1.96
N ASP A 628 -18.13 -3.86 2.61
CA ASP A 628 -18.46 -2.43 2.61
C ASP A 628 -18.42 -1.85 1.19
N ALA A 629 -17.40 -2.16 0.40
CA ALA A 629 -17.28 -1.70 -0.98
C ALA A 629 -18.39 -2.29 -1.88
N ILE A 630 -18.81 -3.53 -1.67
CA ILE A 630 -19.94 -4.14 -2.38
C ILE A 630 -21.24 -3.43 -2.00
N GLU A 631 -21.50 -3.22 -0.70
CA GLU A 631 -22.69 -2.51 -0.22
C GLU A 631 -22.76 -1.08 -0.78
N GLN A 632 -21.64 -0.34 -0.72
CA GLN A 632 -21.55 1.01 -1.25
C GLN A 632 -21.78 1.05 -2.77
N ALA A 633 -21.24 0.09 -3.52
CA ALA A 633 -21.44 -0.01 -4.95
C ALA A 633 -22.89 -0.37 -5.32
N VAL A 634 -23.56 -1.20 -4.51
CA VAL A 634 -25.01 -1.45 -4.63
C VAL A 634 -25.80 -0.17 -4.40
N ALA A 635 -25.37 0.70 -3.48
CA ALA A 635 -25.94 2.03 -3.26
C ALA A 635 -25.54 3.07 -4.34
N GLY A 636 -24.88 2.64 -5.42
CA GLY A 636 -24.57 3.46 -6.59
C GLY A 636 -23.27 4.26 -6.47
N ASP A 637 -22.32 3.84 -5.65
CA ASP A 637 -21.01 4.48 -5.51
C ASP A 637 -19.85 3.47 -5.43
N ALA A 638 -18.95 3.50 -6.42
CA ALA A 638 -17.82 2.58 -6.50
C ALA A 638 -16.55 3.08 -5.76
N ALA A 639 -16.65 4.11 -4.93
CA ALA A 639 -15.50 4.68 -4.21
C ALA A 639 -14.72 3.65 -3.38
N GLY A 640 -15.38 2.73 -2.65
CA GLY A 640 -14.68 1.67 -1.91
C GLY A 640 -13.76 0.80 -2.78
N PHE A 641 -14.18 0.49 -4.02
CA PHE A 641 -13.33 -0.22 -4.98
C PHE A 641 -12.23 0.67 -5.56
N ALA A 642 -12.54 1.93 -5.86
CA ALA A 642 -11.59 2.89 -6.41
C ALA A 642 -10.48 3.25 -5.44
N ASP A 643 -10.78 3.42 -4.16
CA ASP A 643 -9.80 3.77 -3.12
C ASP A 643 -8.76 2.67 -2.96
N TYR A 644 -9.21 1.41 -2.97
CA TYR A 644 -8.29 0.28 -2.95
C TYR A 644 -7.38 0.27 -4.18
N VAL A 645 -7.97 0.41 -5.36
CA VAL A 645 -7.21 0.39 -6.60
C VAL A 645 -6.24 1.57 -6.69
N ARG A 646 -6.62 2.75 -6.20
CA ARG A 646 -5.73 3.92 -6.08
C ARG A 646 -4.58 3.65 -5.13
N GLN A 647 -4.84 3.06 -3.97
CA GLN A 647 -3.78 2.72 -3.02
C GLN A 647 -2.75 1.76 -3.65
N ALA A 648 -3.22 0.80 -4.44
CA ALA A 648 -2.35 -0.21 -5.06
C ALA A 648 -1.63 0.28 -6.33
N SER A 649 -2.23 1.19 -7.09
CA SER A 649 -1.78 1.51 -8.45
C SER A 649 -1.66 3.01 -8.79
N GLY A 650 -2.02 3.89 -7.85
CA GLY A 650 -2.07 5.34 -8.08
C GLY A 650 -3.19 5.78 -9.03
N SER A 651 -4.12 4.88 -9.36
CA SER A 651 -5.12 5.07 -10.40
C SER A 651 -6.54 4.75 -9.90
N PRO A 652 -7.59 5.45 -10.38
CA PRO A 652 -8.98 5.17 -10.01
C PRO A 652 -9.52 3.83 -10.49
N LYS A 653 -8.83 3.15 -11.41
CA LYS A 653 -9.14 1.82 -11.93
C LYS A 653 -7.84 1.06 -12.15
N VAL A 654 -7.93 -0.25 -12.36
CA VAL A 654 -6.72 -1.06 -12.52
C VAL A 654 -6.05 -0.66 -13.83
N PRO A 655 -4.87 -0.02 -13.78
CA PRO A 655 -4.17 0.36 -14.99
C PRO A 655 -3.63 -0.90 -15.67
N SER A 656 -3.28 -0.76 -16.94
CA SER A 656 -2.34 -1.69 -17.53
C SER A 656 -1.03 -1.62 -16.75
N LEU A 657 -0.61 -2.74 -16.14
CA LEU A 657 0.55 -2.79 -15.25
C LEU A 657 1.80 -2.24 -15.95
N THR A 658 2.23 -1.06 -15.51
CA THR A 658 3.33 -0.33 -16.10
C THR A 658 4.62 -1.14 -15.98
N GLY A 659 5.11 -1.64 -17.11
CA GLY A 659 6.39 -2.34 -17.25
C GLY A 659 6.34 -3.86 -17.17
N GLN A 660 5.29 -4.43 -16.58
CA GLN A 660 5.14 -5.88 -16.46
C GLN A 660 4.74 -6.54 -17.78
N ASN A 661 4.00 -5.81 -18.63
CA ASN A 661 3.51 -6.32 -19.89
C ASN A 661 4.64 -6.77 -20.81
N MET A 662 5.74 -6.03 -20.87
CA MET A 662 6.86 -6.38 -21.75
C MET A 662 7.36 -7.79 -21.49
N THR A 663 7.68 -8.10 -20.24
CA THR A 663 8.11 -9.44 -19.88
C THR A 663 6.99 -10.46 -20.09
N HIS A 664 5.76 -10.18 -19.67
CA HIS A 664 4.64 -11.10 -19.89
C HIS A 664 4.37 -11.43 -21.36
N CYS A 665 4.50 -10.44 -22.25
CA CYS A 665 4.27 -10.62 -23.67
C CYS A 665 5.42 -11.39 -24.32
N LEU A 666 6.67 -11.12 -23.94
CA LEU A 666 7.81 -11.92 -24.40
C LEU A 666 7.79 -13.36 -23.85
N ASP A 667 7.16 -13.59 -22.70
CA ASP A 667 6.91 -14.92 -22.11
C ASP A 667 5.68 -15.63 -22.68
N GLY A 668 5.02 -15.06 -23.71
CA GLY A 668 3.89 -15.71 -24.37
C GLY A 668 2.64 -15.81 -23.51
N LYS A 669 2.43 -14.91 -22.53
CA LYS A 669 1.24 -14.93 -21.67
C LYS A 669 0.00 -14.26 -22.32
N GLY A 670 0.11 -13.77 -23.55
CA GLY A 670 -0.97 -13.14 -24.32
C GLY A 670 -1.97 -14.11 -24.94
N TYR A 671 -3.03 -13.57 -25.56
CA TYR A 671 -3.91 -14.34 -26.44
C TYR A 671 -3.36 -14.36 -27.88
N GLY A 672 -3.50 -15.48 -28.58
CA GLY A 672 -3.15 -15.62 -30.01
C GLY A 672 -4.06 -14.87 -30.99
N GLY A 673 -4.75 -13.80 -30.55
CA GLY A 673 -5.70 -13.01 -31.35
C GLY A 673 -7.13 -13.01 -30.80
N TYR A 674 -8.01 -12.28 -31.51
CA TYR A 674 -9.40 -12.06 -31.08
C TYR A 674 -10.19 -13.36 -30.86
N GLU A 675 -10.08 -14.35 -31.74
CA GLU A 675 -10.83 -15.60 -31.60
C GLU A 675 -10.38 -16.43 -30.40
N ALA A 676 -9.07 -16.47 -30.13
CA ALA A 676 -8.53 -17.12 -28.93
C ALA A 676 -9.03 -16.43 -27.65
N TYR A 677 -8.99 -15.09 -27.63
CA TYR A 677 -9.56 -14.27 -26.55
C TYR A 677 -11.06 -14.56 -26.34
N ARG A 678 -11.86 -14.57 -27.40
CA ARG A 678 -13.31 -14.81 -27.31
C ARG A 678 -13.62 -16.23 -26.87
N LYS A 679 -12.85 -17.23 -27.33
CA LYS A 679 -12.96 -18.62 -26.88
C LYS A 679 -12.67 -18.72 -25.38
N ALA A 680 -11.57 -18.12 -24.91
CA ALA A 680 -11.21 -18.07 -23.50
C ALA A 680 -12.32 -17.39 -22.65
N LEU A 681 -12.84 -16.25 -23.12
CA LEU A 681 -13.90 -15.53 -22.40
C LEU A 681 -15.23 -16.31 -22.34
N ARG A 682 -15.60 -17.06 -23.40
CA ARG A 682 -16.79 -17.93 -23.37
C ARG A 682 -16.63 -19.05 -22.36
N GLY A 683 -15.51 -19.78 -22.39
CA GLY A 683 -15.23 -20.82 -21.41
C GLY A 683 -15.19 -20.27 -19.97
N ALA A 684 -14.63 -19.07 -19.77
CA ALA A 684 -14.63 -18.41 -18.46
C ALA A 684 -16.05 -18.15 -17.93
N ARG A 685 -17.01 -17.80 -18.79
CA ARG A 685 -18.42 -17.56 -18.40
C ARG A 685 -19.14 -18.83 -17.97
N GLU A 686 -18.79 -19.96 -18.56
CA GLU A 686 -19.33 -21.27 -18.20
C GLU A 686 -18.74 -21.76 -16.86
N LEU A 687 -17.44 -21.53 -16.66
CA LEU A 687 -16.70 -22.04 -15.50
C LEU A 687 -16.81 -21.16 -14.25
N SER A 688 -16.89 -19.85 -14.43
CA SER A 688 -16.94 -18.87 -13.34
C SER A 688 -17.84 -17.69 -13.69
N PRO A 689 -19.16 -17.82 -13.53
CA PRO A 689 -20.10 -16.73 -13.78
C PRO A 689 -19.79 -15.47 -12.95
N ASN A 690 -19.24 -15.63 -11.74
CA ASN A 690 -18.96 -14.51 -10.83
C ASN A 690 -17.70 -13.74 -11.21
N PHE A 691 -16.74 -14.35 -11.92
CA PHE A 691 -15.45 -13.73 -12.25
C PHE A 691 -15.07 -13.82 -13.72
N ALA A 692 -15.95 -14.28 -14.61
CA ALA A 692 -15.61 -14.40 -16.02
C ALA A 692 -15.02 -13.10 -16.61
N GLY A 693 -13.86 -13.22 -17.26
CA GLY A 693 -13.13 -12.13 -17.90
C GLY A 693 -12.22 -11.34 -16.95
N GLN A 694 -12.32 -11.54 -15.63
CA GLN A 694 -11.54 -10.82 -14.61
C GLN A 694 -10.03 -10.98 -14.72
N ARG A 695 -9.52 -12.02 -15.39
CA ARG A 695 -8.07 -12.19 -15.66
C ARG A 695 -7.66 -11.79 -17.07
N SER A 696 -8.62 -11.47 -17.95
CA SER A 696 -8.34 -11.14 -19.35
C SER A 696 -7.54 -9.86 -19.54
N TRP A 697 -7.53 -8.97 -18.54
CA TRP A 697 -6.77 -7.72 -18.63
C TRP A 697 -5.26 -7.94 -18.84
N TRP A 698 -4.67 -8.98 -18.23
CA TRP A 698 -3.24 -9.29 -18.41
C TRP A 698 -2.91 -9.75 -19.83
N PRO A 699 -3.56 -10.79 -20.39
CA PRO A 699 -3.24 -11.25 -21.73
C PRO A 699 -3.65 -10.25 -22.83
N LEU A 700 -4.69 -9.45 -22.59
CA LEU A 700 -5.12 -8.40 -23.51
C LEU A 700 -4.12 -7.25 -23.61
N ALA A 701 -3.29 -7.02 -22.59
CA ALA A 701 -2.20 -6.04 -22.66
C ALA A 701 -1.14 -6.39 -23.72
N CYS A 702 -1.06 -7.67 -24.11
CA CYS A 702 -0.16 -8.16 -25.15
C CYS A 702 -0.75 -8.12 -26.56
N ALA A 703 -2.03 -7.79 -26.71
CA ALA A 703 -2.64 -7.66 -28.03
C ALA A 703 -1.88 -6.59 -28.83
N GLY A 704 -1.38 -6.93 -30.02
CA GLY A 704 -0.61 -6.01 -30.86
C GLY A 704 0.84 -5.76 -30.42
N TRP A 705 1.40 -6.52 -29.47
CA TRP A 705 2.79 -6.35 -29.05
C TRP A 705 3.78 -6.44 -30.23
N PRO A 706 4.77 -5.53 -30.33
CA PRO A 706 5.62 -5.40 -31.53
C PRO A 706 6.82 -6.37 -31.57
N ALA A 707 7.11 -7.06 -30.47
CA ALA A 707 8.20 -8.02 -30.38
C ALA A 707 7.67 -9.47 -30.37
N PRO A 708 8.39 -10.44 -30.94
CA PRO A 708 7.99 -11.84 -30.91
C PRO A 708 8.09 -12.42 -29.48
N VAL A 709 7.31 -13.48 -29.22
CA VAL A 709 7.45 -14.29 -28.01
C VAL A 709 8.80 -15.01 -28.04
N THR A 710 9.62 -14.82 -27.00
CA THR A 710 10.98 -15.40 -26.91
C THR A 710 11.11 -16.47 -25.82
N ASN A 711 10.14 -16.56 -24.90
CA ASN A 711 10.05 -17.61 -23.90
C ASN A 711 8.60 -18.16 -23.81
N PRO A 712 8.13 -18.92 -24.81
CA PRO A 712 6.79 -19.50 -24.75
C PRO A 712 6.66 -20.53 -23.62
N PRO A 713 5.45 -20.72 -23.04
CA PRO A 713 5.20 -21.80 -22.09
C PRO A 713 5.56 -23.15 -22.70
N ALA A 714 6.23 -24.01 -21.94
CA ALA A 714 6.66 -25.31 -22.40
C ALA A 714 6.82 -26.29 -21.22
N PRO A 715 6.55 -27.59 -21.42
CA PRO A 715 6.76 -28.60 -20.38
C PRO A 715 8.18 -28.59 -19.81
N LEU A 716 8.32 -28.98 -18.54
CA LEU A 716 9.63 -29.24 -17.94
C LEU A 716 10.21 -30.57 -18.47
N PRO A 717 11.55 -30.73 -18.49
CA PRO A 717 12.18 -32.01 -18.79
C PRO A 717 11.69 -33.11 -17.83
N ALA A 718 11.31 -34.27 -18.38
CA ALA A 718 10.83 -35.39 -17.57
C ALA A 718 11.93 -36.07 -16.73
N THR A 719 13.20 -35.88 -17.10
CA THR A 719 14.38 -36.46 -16.45
C THR A 719 15.48 -35.40 -16.28
N GLY A 720 16.42 -35.66 -15.37
CA GLY A 720 17.58 -34.79 -15.13
C GLY A 720 17.33 -33.63 -14.16
N LEU A 721 16.08 -33.43 -13.72
CA LEU A 721 15.74 -32.48 -12.65
C LEU A 721 15.65 -33.19 -11.29
N PRO A 722 16.12 -32.57 -10.19
CA PRO A 722 15.83 -33.06 -8.85
C PRO A 722 14.33 -32.88 -8.53
N PRO A 723 13.74 -33.68 -7.62
CA PRO A 723 12.39 -33.45 -7.12
C PRO A 723 12.20 -32.03 -6.58
N PHE A 724 11.09 -31.39 -6.91
CA PHE A 724 10.75 -30.03 -6.48
C PHE A 724 9.86 -30.02 -5.23
N LEU A 725 9.90 -28.91 -4.49
CA LEU A 725 8.91 -28.58 -3.46
C LEU A 725 8.01 -27.46 -3.94
N GLY A 726 6.73 -27.74 -4.11
CA GLY A 726 5.71 -26.74 -4.35
C GLY A 726 5.06 -26.28 -3.05
N VAL A 727 4.91 -24.98 -2.84
CA VAL A 727 4.22 -24.41 -1.68
C VAL A 727 3.13 -23.46 -2.16
N GLY A 728 1.92 -23.57 -1.60
CA GLY A 728 0.85 -22.64 -1.91
C GLY A 728 -0.28 -22.65 -0.89
N SER A 729 -1.04 -21.56 -0.90
CA SER A 729 -2.22 -21.30 -0.07
C SER A 729 -3.51 -21.81 -0.74
N TRP A 730 -4.67 -21.44 -0.22
CA TRP A 730 -5.94 -21.69 -0.90
C TRP A 730 -6.05 -21.07 -2.31
N THR A 731 -5.20 -20.10 -2.66
CA THR A 731 -5.32 -19.34 -3.91
C THR A 731 -4.35 -19.77 -5.00
N ASP A 732 -3.20 -20.34 -4.65
CA ASP A 732 -2.12 -20.64 -5.60
C ASP A 732 -1.57 -22.08 -5.51
N HIS A 733 -2.00 -22.90 -4.53
CA HIS A 733 -1.57 -24.31 -4.43
C HIS A 733 -1.83 -25.12 -5.69
N THR A 734 -3.00 -24.96 -6.34
CA THR A 734 -3.34 -25.71 -7.57
C THR A 734 -2.43 -25.37 -8.75
N GLU A 735 -1.97 -24.12 -8.86
CA GLU A 735 -1.05 -23.69 -9.91
C GLU A 735 0.34 -24.28 -9.67
N VAL A 736 0.84 -24.18 -8.44
CA VAL A 736 2.13 -24.76 -8.05
C VAL A 736 2.13 -26.27 -8.21
N GLU A 737 1.03 -26.94 -7.84
CA GLU A 737 0.85 -28.37 -8.03
C GLU A 737 0.96 -28.78 -9.49
N THR A 738 0.41 -27.98 -10.41
CA THR A 738 0.47 -28.26 -11.85
C THR A 738 1.92 -28.28 -12.34
N ILE A 739 2.77 -27.38 -11.86
CA ILE A 739 4.19 -27.37 -12.24
C ILE A 739 4.90 -28.60 -11.71
N VAL A 740 4.84 -28.83 -10.40
CA VAL A 740 5.69 -29.85 -9.76
C VAL A 740 5.30 -31.27 -10.14
N ARG A 741 4.06 -31.52 -10.58
CA ARG A 741 3.62 -32.82 -11.11
C ARG A 741 4.37 -33.24 -12.38
N HIS A 742 4.99 -32.31 -13.10
CA HIS A 742 5.82 -32.63 -14.27
C HIS A 742 7.21 -33.18 -13.90
N VAL A 743 7.61 -33.07 -12.63
CA VAL A 743 8.93 -33.50 -12.14
C VAL A 743 8.74 -34.70 -11.22
N PRO A 744 9.13 -35.92 -11.63
CA PRO A 744 8.95 -37.13 -10.84
C PRO A 744 9.55 -37.03 -9.43
N GLY A 745 8.83 -37.57 -8.45
CA GLY A 745 9.24 -37.57 -7.04
C GLY A 745 9.02 -36.27 -6.29
N SER A 746 8.51 -35.22 -6.94
CA SER A 746 8.20 -33.93 -6.30
C SER A 746 7.03 -34.02 -5.32
N ALA A 747 6.94 -33.04 -4.41
CA ALA A 747 5.84 -32.94 -3.46
C ALA A 747 5.31 -31.51 -3.35
N THR A 748 4.08 -31.38 -2.87
CA THR A 748 3.49 -30.09 -2.50
C THR A 748 3.22 -29.98 -1.00
N LEU A 749 3.25 -28.75 -0.51
CA LEU A 749 2.82 -28.35 0.80
C LEU A 749 1.64 -27.38 0.64
N ARG A 750 0.47 -27.75 1.18
CA ARG A 750 -0.72 -26.91 1.15
C ARG A 750 -0.85 -26.13 2.45
N TYR A 751 -0.97 -24.81 2.36
CA TYR A 751 -1.30 -23.97 3.50
C TYR A 751 -2.82 -23.71 3.52
N GLU A 752 -3.46 -24.09 4.63
CA GLU A 752 -4.90 -23.96 4.85
C GLU A 752 -5.28 -22.55 5.30
N GLY A 753 -4.96 -21.57 4.47
CA GLY A 753 -5.27 -20.18 4.77
C GLY A 753 -5.04 -19.26 3.59
N HIS A 754 -5.18 -17.98 3.91
CA HIS A 754 -4.92 -16.87 3.03
C HIS A 754 -3.43 -16.53 2.97
N GLY A 755 -2.96 -16.11 1.81
CA GLY A 755 -1.58 -15.66 1.63
C GLY A 755 -1.06 -15.96 0.24
N HIS A 756 0.06 -15.32 -0.07
CA HIS A 756 0.83 -15.51 -1.30
C HIS A 756 2.31 -15.37 -0.95
N THR A 757 3.18 -16.14 -1.59
CA THR A 757 4.64 -16.16 -1.28
C THR A 757 4.91 -16.42 0.22
N LEU A 758 4.46 -17.59 0.70
CA LEU A 758 4.29 -17.91 2.11
C LEU A 758 5.59 -17.87 2.93
N TYR A 759 6.72 -18.22 2.32
CA TYR A 759 8.03 -18.26 2.96
C TYR A 759 8.57 -16.86 3.23
N VAL A 760 8.67 -16.02 2.18
CA VAL A 760 9.27 -14.67 2.28
C VAL A 760 8.39 -13.72 3.08
N GLN A 761 7.07 -13.90 3.04
CA GLN A 761 6.14 -13.16 3.91
C GLN A 761 6.16 -13.69 5.36
N GLY A 762 6.68 -14.90 5.59
CA GLY A 762 6.77 -15.54 6.90
C GLY A 762 5.42 -15.82 7.53
N LEU A 763 4.45 -16.24 6.72
CA LEU A 763 3.05 -16.42 7.13
C LEU A 763 2.82 -17.68 7.97
N SER A 764 3.74 -18.64 7.95
CA SER A 764 3.61 -19.87 8.73
C SER A 764 4.97 -20.46 9.08
N GLY A 765 5.25 -20.62 10.38
CA GLY A 765 6.44 -21.33 10.85
C GLY A 765 6.50 -22.79 10.38
N CYS A 766 5.34 -23.43 10.18
CA CYS A 766 5.23 -24.77 9.59
C CYS A 766 5.76 -24.78 8.15
N VAL A 767 5.36 -23.81 7.33
CA VAL A 767 5.85 -23.67 5.95
C VAL A 767 7.34 -23.42 5.94
N THR A 768 7.82 -22.46 6.73
CA THR A 768 9.26 -22.14 6.84
C THR A 768 10.08 -23.37 7.25
N ALA A 769 9.61 -24.16 8.21
CA ALA A 769 10.31 -25.37 8.67
C ALA A 769 10.43 -26.43 7.56
N HIS A 770 9.35 -26.68 6.81
CA HIS A 770 9.37 -27.64 5.70
C HIS A 770 10.27 -27.18 4.54
N VAL A 771 10.20 -25.91 4.17
CA VAL A 771 11.06 -25.32 3.14
C VAL A 771 12.54 -25.40 3.55
N ASN A 772 12.87 -24.99 4.77
CA ASN A 772 14.24 -25.04 5.29
C ASN A 772 14.77 -26.48 5.35
N ARG A 773 13.94 -27.44 5.80
CA ARG A 773 14.29 -28.86 5.83
C ARG A 773 14.58 -29.40 4.43
N TYR A 774 13.71 -29.13 3.46
CA TYR A 774 13.92 -29.57 2.08
C TYR A 774 15.19 -28.96 1.47
N LEU A 775 15.41 -27.65 1.60
CA LEU A 775 16.62 -27.00 1.08
C LEU A 775 17.89 -27.57 1.73
N THR A 776 17.86 -27.85 3.04
CA THR A 776 19.01 -28.36 3.79
C THR A 776 19.29 -29.83 3.52
N THR A 777 18.27 -30.69 3.53
CA THR A 777 18.43 -32.16 3.54
C THR A 777 17.94 -32.85 2.27
N LEU A 778 17.37 -32.12 1.31
CA LEU A 778 16.70 -32.65 0.12
C LEU A 778 15.56 -33.63 0.43
N ARG A 779 14.98 -33.56 1.65
CA ARG A 779 13.86 -34.41 2.06
C ARG A 779 12.56 -33.63 1.91
N LEU A 780 11.72 -34.08 1.00
CA LEU A 780 10.38 -33.55 0.79
C LEU A 780 9.43 -33.93 1.94
N PRO A 781 8.37 -33.13 2.16
CA PRO A 781 7.27 -33.53 3.04
C PRO A 781 6.55 -34.77 2.48
N PRO A 782 5.90 -35.59 3.34
CA PRO A 782 5.00 -36.63 2.87
C PRO A 782 3.90 -36.09 1.94
N PRO A 783 3.43 -36.87 0.95
CA PRO A 783 2.29 -36.47 0.13
C PRO A 783 1.07 -36.08 0.98
N GLY A 784 0.40 -35.00 0.61
CA GLY A 784 -0.77 -34.49 1.33
C GLY A 784 -0.47 -33.71 2.61
N THR A 785 0.80 -33.34 2.87
CA THR A 785 1.14 -32.49 4.02
C THR A 785 0.44 -31.14 3.93
N THR A 786 -0.15 -30.73 5.06
CA THR A 786 -0.84 -29.45 5.21
C THR A 786 -0.26 -28.64 6.37
N CYS A 787 -0.15 -27.33 6.20
CA CYS A 787 0.13 -26.38 7.27
C CYS A 787 -1.12 -25.53 7.52
N ARG A 788 -1.33 -25.10 8.77
CA ARG A 788 -2.45 -24.23 9.15
C ARG A 788 -1.94 -22.89 9.71
N PRO A 789 -2.77 -21.84 9.71
CA PRO A 789 -2.49 -20.62 10.46
C PRO A 789 -2.22 -20.92 11.94
N ALA A 790 -1.40 -20.10 12.59
CA ALA A 790 -1.28 -20.14 14.05
C ALA A 790 -2.65 -19.80 14.67
N SER A 791 -3.04 -20.55 15.71
CA SER A 791 -4.33 -20.41 16.39
C SER A 791 -4.39 -19.18 17.27
#